data_AF-A0A5D3JBE7-F1
#
_entry.id   AF-A0A5D3JBE7-F1
#
_cell.length_a   1.000
_cell.length_b   1.000
_cell.length_c   1.000
_cell.angle_alpha   90.00
_cell.angle_beta   90.00
_cell.angle_gamma   90.00
#
_symmetry.space_group_name_H-M   'P 1'
#
loop_
_entity.id
_entity.type
_entity.pdbx_description
1 polymer ?
#
loop_
_entity_poly.entity_id
_entity_poly.type
_entity_poly.pdbx_seq_one_letter_code
_entity_poly.pdbx_strand_id
1 'polypeptide(L)'
;MPNLPFYDRQVTTQGIGAGPVDLPNNTTDQQMLNAGADAAARATASITRQVSDTALQDGALKLDTIKYNLFNQVRQKQGQNAIGSSDDALQQFDQAAGTLGQTIPEGRRDDWNRQVAATRLQLQSSADSHEYQQFQDYSRGQLDGRLQMAVNDAETYRSDPGNYAVTRAKAIDAIRTYGAANGQSDDEVNGRIARLDQQMSQNATQAYIADWRTKQLTSPTTFTPGDLSSDKVFSAMIPAESGGRQFNGNGQTLTSPAGAMGIAQVLPATAEETAKKHGMQWDPQRFMSDASYNMQIGQLYHQDLTKKYGGNQALAVAAYNAGPGAVDDWINGTNKTGKNPALLRLGDPNKGDISSDQFIAGIPFSETRNYTMNVLSRAQSLPPEAEISQIQKMPWYQNASPEQKSQFLGQVSAEVNRQRAYGMQNLQDTMQNNMAQMQNGIMPTRDVTRQEYLSYLPQGATAPQLEQYNRQYDEYEATKALVPTYNTIMTQPVAMAQQSVQALYPQPNDPDFDRKLSLYQKATAQLQQVTQQRRSDPGAWFMKNSPLVQQAYNSWQQNPADPAMAQSFIASVQSEKSRFGISSQKVLPDSIAQAMAEGFNNNKETTVESIRQQLNAFGPYSQAVGRQIMGQSKNGPLVGALSAGNPRASVPLWQERNTPTSALKESVVAKNGKGSDTSVMQEWADASADFRQTMLVQPGGAGSWSTLDEQGQRLTMINVLRGMDAGAAAKQAAADMFTSQYTVNDTYRVPTYLGYQPDYIARGASLFKDKLTADQLQPLNFGSKTPDEFTKSQTLYEVKNNAHWVNNSDDTGLVLYLGNNVQNDASGNPITVSFADLDKMAKADPSWWQRVKNRETPYTPGTERDARAQNLQGLRETYGGQSQSGPSFSEGMRDTNANIR
;
A
#
# COMPACT_ATOMS: atom_id res chain seq x y z
N MET A 1 -48.83 36.04 -27.30
CA MET A 1 -48.83 36.51 -28.70
C MET A 1 -48.70 35.30 -29.60
N PRO A 2 -49.62 35.12 -30.56
CA PRO A 2 -49.52 35.76 -31.87
C PRO A 2 -50.75 36.60 -32.27
N ASN A 3 -50.52 37.61 -33.12
CA ASN A 3 -51.49 38.53 -33.74
C ASN A 3 -52.22 37.91 -34.94
N LEU A 4 -53.50 38.24 -35.13
CA LEU A 4 -54.12 38.43 -36.46
C LEU A 4 -55.17 39.57 -36.41
N PRO A 5 -55.42 40.30 -37.52
CA PRO A 5 -55.78 41.73 -37.52
C PRO A 5 -57.22 42.05 -37.96
N PHE A 6 -57.59 43.31 -37.69
CA PHE A 6 -58.82 44.03 -38.01
C PHE A 6 -59.24 44.04 -39.49
N TYR A 7 -60.56 44.14 -39.72
CA TYR A 7 -61.11 44.77 -40.93
C TYR A 7 -62.23 45.76 -40.55
N ASP A 8 -61.92 47.04 -40.78
CA ASP A 8 -62.88 48.15 -40.86
C ASP A 8 -63.75 48.02 -42.13
N ARG A 9 -65.05 48.33 -42.00
CA ARG A 9 -65.91 48.69 -43.13
C ARG A 9 -66.55 50.05 -42.85
N GLN A 10 -66.04 51.08 -43.52
CA GLN A 10 -66.84 52.25 -43.90
C GLN A 10 -67.67 51.94 -45.14
N VAL A 11 -68.72 52.74 -45.37
CA VAL A 11 -69.33 53.18 -46.65
C VAL A 11 -70.85 53.26 -46.45
N THR A 12 -71.39 54.42 -46.08
CA THR A 12 -71.92 55.55 -46.89
C THR A 12 -73.45 55.56 -46.87
N THR A 13 -74.04 56.70 -46.53
CA THR A 13 -75.44 57.01 -46.78
C THR A 13 -75.50 58.01 -47.94
N GLN A 14 -76.00 57.55 -49.10
CA GLN A 14 -76.31 58.35 -50.28
C GLN A 14 -77.62 59.12 -50.06
N GLY A 15 -77.64 60.39 -50.45
CA GLY A 15 -78.79 61.29 -50.33
C GLY A 15 -79.75 61.30 -51.52
N ILE A 16 -80.90 61.93 -51.31
CA ILE A 16 -81.84 62.52 -52.29
C ILE A 16 -82.48 63.70 -51.53
N GLY A 17 -82.61 64.95 -51.97
CA GLY A 17 -82.73 65.51 -53.33
C GLY A 17 -84.09 66.24 -53.42
N ALA A 18 -84.09 67.52 -53.78
CA ALA A 18 -85.15 68.51 -53.54
C ALA A 18 -86.09 68.84 -54.73
N GLY A 19 -87.24 69.50 -54.43
CA GLY A 19 -88.02 70.42 -55.30
C GLY A 19 -89.18 69.84 -56.15
N PRO A 20 -90.18 70.62 -56.66
CA PRO A 20 -90.35 72.09 -56.63
C PRO A 20 -91.75 72.65 -56.22
N VAL A 21 -91.68 73.93 -55.81
CA VAL A 21 -92.58 75.11 -55.90
C VAL A 21 -93.84 75.06 -56.80
N ASP A 22 -94.99 75.51 -56.28
CA ASP A 22 -95.74 76.69 -56.79
C ASP A 22 -96.86 77.16 -55.80
N LEU A 23 -96.92 78.48 -55.56
CA LEU A 23 -98.00 79.23 -54.88
C LEU A 23 -98.72 80.07 -55.99
N PRO A 24 -99.98 80.57 -55.88
CA PRO A 24 -100.55 81.15 -54.65
C PRO A 24 -102.10 81.18 -54.48
N ASN A 25 -102.50 81.75 -53.32
CA ASN A 25 -103.80 82.32 -52.90
C ASN A 25 -104.95 81.30 -52.70
N ASN A 26 -105.47 81.02 -51.51
CA ASN A 26 -105.88 81.90 -50.41
C ASN A 26 -106.32 81.08 -49.14
N THR A 27 -106.08 81.65 -47.94
CA THR A 27 -106.67 81.35 -46.60
C THR A 27 -106.62 79.93 -45.99
N THR A 28 -105.61 79.59 -45.14
CA THR A 28 -105.77 78.74 -43.91
C THR A 28 -104.50 78.72 -43.00
N ASP A 29 -104.47 79.49 -41.91
CA ASP A 29 -103.31 79.53 -40.96
C ASP A 29 -103.48 78.66 -39.68
N GLN A 30 -104.60 77.96 -39.49
CA GLN A 30 -104.85 77.18 -38.26
C GLN A 30 -104.48 75.68 -38.31
N GLN A 31 -104.39 75.07 -39.50
CA GLN A 31 -104.08 73.63 -39.61
C GLN A 31 -102.56 73.31 -39.54
N MET A 32 -101.71 74.28 -39.85
CA MET A 32 -100.24 74.15 -39.75
C MET A 32 -99.72 74.22 -38.31
N LEU A 33 -100.45 74.88 -37.41
CA LEU A 33 -100.08 74.98 -35.98
C LEU A 33 -100.29 73.67 -35.20
N ASN A 34 -101.35 72.90 -35.50
CA ASN A 34 -101.64 71.65 -34.80
C ASN A 34 -100.78 70.46 -35.28
N ALA A 35 -100.39 70.42 -36.56
CA ALA A 35 -99.46 69.41 -37.06
C ALA A 35 -98.02 69.60 -36.52
N GLY A 36 -97.62 70.86 -36.25
CA GLY A 36 -96.35 71.18 -35.59
C GLY A 36 -96.30 70.75 -34.13
N ALA A 37 -97.41 70.84 -33.39
CA ALA A 37 -97.50 70.41 -31.99
C ALA A 37 -97.39 68.88 -31.83
N ASP A 38 -98.05 68.10 -32.69
CA ASP A 38 -97.98 66.62 -32.67
C ASP A 38 -96.65 66.05 -33.18
N ALA A 39 -95.99 66.76 -34.11
CA ALA A 39 -94.64 66.44 -34.53
C ALA A 39 -93.61 66.77 -33.43
N ALA A 40 -93.78 67.91 -32.74
CA ALA A 40 -92.97 68.28 -31.59
C ALA A 40 -93.15 67.30 -30.42
N ALA A 41 -94.38 66.89 -30.09
CA ALA A 41 -94.63 65.91 -29.03
C ALA A 41 -94.02 64.52 -29.33
N ARG A 42 -94.09 64.05 -30.59
CA ARG A 42 -93.43 62.81 -31.02
C ARG A 42 -91.91 62.92 -31.06
N ALA A 43 -91.37 64.08 -31.48
CA ALA A 43 -89.94 64.37 -31.43
C ALA A 43 -89.44 64.42 -29.98
N THR A 44 -90.16 65.08 -29.06
CA THR A 44 -89.86 65.10 -27.63
C THR A 44 -89.93 63.69 -27.03
N ALA A 45 -90.97 62.89 -27.32
CA ALA A 45 -91.05 61.51 -26.85
C ALA A 45 -89.98 60.57 -27.45
N SER A 46 -89.47 60.88 -28.65
CA SER A 46 -88.32 60.18 -29.26
C SER A 46 -87.01 60.60 -28.62
N ILE A 47 -86.81 61.91 -28.39
CA ILE A 47 -85.63 62.48 -27.73
C ILE A 47 -85.55 62.01 -26.27
N THR A 48 -86.65 62.03 -25.52
CA THR A 48 -86.70 61.54 -24.13
C THR A 48 -86.41 60.04 -24.05
N ARG A 49 -86.90 59.23 -25.01
CA ARG A 49 -86.52 57.81 -25.11
C ARG A 49 -85.04 57.63 -25.42
N GLN A 50 -84.54 58.34 -26.44
CA GLN A 50 -83.13 58.27 -26.84
C GLN A 50 -82.17 58.73 -25.74
N VAL A 51 -82.51 59.79 -24.98
CA VAL A 51 -81.75 60.26 -23.81
C VAL A 51 -81.82 59.23 -22.69
N SER A 52 -82.97 58.61 -22.45
CA SER A 52 -83.12 57.55 -21.43
C SER A 52 -82.39 56.25 -21.79
N ASP A 53 -82.36 55.88 -23.08
CA ASP A 53 -81.55 54.78 -23.62
C ASP A 53 -80.06 55.07 -23.49
N THR A 54 -79.64 56.32 -23.78
CA THR A 54 -78.24 56.74 -23.67
C THR A 54 -77.76 56.74 -22.22
N ALA A 55 -78.59 57.21 -21.27
CA ALA A 55 -78.27 57.18 -19.85
C ALA A 55 -78.13 55.75 -19.30
N LEU A 56 -78.98 54.82 -19.76
CA LEU A 56 -78.86 53.40 -19.41
C LEU A 56 -77.59 52.77 -20.00
N GLN A 57 -77.26 53.08 -21.26
CA GLN A 57 -76.04 52.59 -21.92
C GLN A 57 -74.75 53.11 -21.24
N ASP A 58 -74.71 54.40 -20.90
CA ASP A 58 -73.59 55.00 -20.17
C ASP A 58 -73.45 54.42 -18.75
N GLY A 59 -74.57 54.24 -18.03
CA GLY A 59 -74.60 53.57 -16.75
C GLY A 59 -74.07 52.13 -16.83
N ALA A 60 -74.48 51.37 -17.85
CA ALA A 60 -74.04 50.00 -18.08
C ALA A 60 -72.53 49.91 -18.34
N LEU A 61 -71.98 50.83 -19.14
CA LEU A 61 -70.54 50.89 -19.43
C LEU A 61 -69.72 51.21 -18.17
N LYS A 62 -70.19 52.14 -17.34
CA LYS A 62 -69.57 52.47 -16.06
C LYS A 62 -69.62 51.29 -15.09
N LEU A 63 -70.74 50.58 -15.05
CA LEU A 63 -70.93 49.39 -14.23
C LEU A 63 -69.98 48.25 -14.63
N ASP A 64 -69.80 48.03 -15.93
CA ASP A 64 -68.84 47.05 -16.47
C ASP A 64 -67.39 47.41 -16.13
N THR A 65 -67.06 48.71 -16.21
CA THR A 65 -65.75 49.24 -15.79
C THR A 65 -65.49 49.01 -14.31
N ILE A 66 -66.49 49.25 -13.45
CA ILE A 66 -66.42 49.00 -12.01
C ILE A 66 -66.22 47.50 -11.73
N LYS A 67 -67.00 46.63 -12.37
CA LYS A 67 -66.81 45.17 -12.29
C LYS A 67 -65.36 44.79 -12.63
N TYR A 68 -64.84 45.28 -13.76
CA TYR A 68 -63.48 44.95 -14.20
C TYR A 68 -62.42 45.39 -13.18
N ASN A 69 -62.55 46.61 -12.64
CA ASN A 69 -61.61 47.14 -11.65
C ASN A 69 -61.66 46.36 -10.33
N LEU A 70 -62.85 46.07 -9.83
CA LEU A 70 -63.04 45.30 -8.60
C LEU A 70 -62.52 43.87 -8.76
N PHE A 71 -62.80 43.22 -9.89
CA PHE A 71 -62.26 41.89 -10.16
C PHE A 71 -60.73 41.91 -10.26
N ASN A 72 -60.12 42.93 -10.86
CA ASN A 72 -58.66 43.07 -10.88
C ASN A 72 -58.05 43.23 -9.47
N GLN A 73 -58.74 43.90 -8.55
CA GLN A 73 -58.32 43.99 -7.14
C GLN A 73 -58.39 42.63 -6.45
N VAL A 74 -59.47 41.87 -6.65
CA VAL A 74 -59.61 40.49 -6.14
C VAL A 74 -58.48 39.60 -6.66
N ARG A 75 -58.18 39.67 -7.97
CA ARG A 75 -57.11 38.89 -8.60
C ARG A 75 -55.71 39.17 -8.07
N GLN A 76 -55.47 40.36 -7.50
CA GLN A 76 -54.18 40.70 -6.90
C GLN A 76 -53.99 40.06 -5.53
N LYS A 77 -55.08 39.69 -4.83
CA LYS A 77 -54.98 38.98 -3.55
C LYS A 77 -54.68 37.50 -3.81
N GLN A 78 -53.72 36.95 -3.06
CA GLN A 78 -53.24 35.57 -3.18
C GLN A 78 -53.25 34.84 -1.83
N GLY A 79 -53.36 33.52 -1.88
CA GLY A 79 -53.37 32.64 -0.70
C GLY A 79 -54.42 33.05 0.34
N GLN A 80 -54.03 33.12 1.61
CA GLN A 80 -54.93 33.49 2.71
C GLN A 80 -55.54 34.90 2.54
N ASN A 81 -54.85 35.82 1.86
CA ASN A 81 -55.33 37.20 1.68
C ASN A 81 -56.49 37.31 0.67
N ALA A 82 -56.73 36.28 -0.14
CA ALA A 82 -57.85 36.25 -1.09
C ALA A 82 -59.18 35.84 -0.43
N ILE A 83 -59.14 35.27 0.77
CA ILE A 83 -60.34 34.83 1.51
C ILE A 83 -61.13 36.06 1.97
N GLY A 84 -62.44 36.09 1.70
CA GLY A 84 -63.36 37.20 1.93
C GLY A 84 -63.30 38.33 0.89
N SER A 85 -62.45 38.19 -0.13
CA SER A 85 -62.24 39.27 -1.11
C SER A 85 -63.35 39.40 -2.14
N SER A 86 -64.07 38.31 -2.42
CA SER A 86 -65.27 38.35 -3.25
C SER A 86 -66.40 39.13 -2.58
N ASP A 87 -66.66 38.86 -1.30
CA ASP A 87 -67.67 39.58 -0.51
C ASP A 87 -67.38 41.09 -0.44
N ASP A 88 -66.12 41.45 -0.20
CA ASP A 88 -65.67 42.85 -0.23
C ASP A 88 -65.96 43.52 -1.59
N ALA A 89 -65.66 42.81 -2.68
CA ALA A 89 -65.85 43.32 -4.04
C ALA A 89 -67.33 43.46 -4.40
N LEU A 90 -68.17 42.51 -3.99
CA LEU A 90 -69.62 42.57 -4.19
C LEU A 90 -70.25 43.71 -3.40
N GLN A 91 -69.81 43.94 -2.16
CA GLN A 91 -70.28 45.07 -1.36
C GLN A 91 -69.94 46.41 -2.02
N GLN A 92 -68.71 46.57 -2.54
CA GLN A 92 -68.30 47.77 -3.27
C GLN A 92 -69.06 47.94 -4.58
N PHE A 93 -69.32 46.84 -5.29
CA PHE A 93 -70.12 46.83 -6.51
C PHE A 93 -71.56 47.30 -6.25
N ASP A 94 -72.20 46.76 -5.21
CA ASP A 94 -73.58 47.09 -4.84
C ASP A 94 -73.72 48.57 -4.44
N GLN A 95 -72.73 49.12 -3.72
CA GLN A 95 -72.67 50.55 -3.39
C GLN A 95 -72.56 51.42 -4.66
N ALA A 96 -71.64 51.09 -5.56
CA ALA A 96 -71.42 51.86 -6.79
C ALA A 96 -72.61 51.77 -7.76
N ALA A 97 -73.24 50.60 -7.86
CA ALA A 97 -74.46 50.39 -8.63
C ALA A 97 -75.63 51.21 -8.07
N GLY A 98 -75.75 51.30 -6.74
CA GLY A 98 -76.74 52.13 -6.07
C GLY A 98 -76.56 53.62 -6.37
N THR A 99 -75.32 54.13 -6.39
CA THR A 99 -75.01 55.51 -6.77
C THR A 99 -75.33 55.79 -8.23
N LEU A 100 -74.91 54.90 -9.15
CA LEU A 100 -75.22 55.04 -10.59
C LEU A 100 -76.73 54.95 -10.88
N GLY A 101 -77.46 54.13 -10.13
CA GLY A 101 -78.91 54.01 -10.25
C GLY A 101 -79.68 55.31 -10.01
N GLN A 102 -79.11 56.24 -9.22
CA GLN A 102 -79.72 57.55 -8.99
C GLN A 102 -79.73 58.44 -10.24
N THR A 103 -78.83 58.19 -11.20
CA THR A 103 -78.74 58.93 -12.46
C THR A 103 -79.58 58.31 -13.58
N ILE A 104 -80.20 57.15 -13.34
CA ILE A 104 -81.04 56.45 -14.33
C ILE A 104 -82.47 57.00 -14.29
N PRO A 105 -83.07 57.35 -15.45
CA PRO A 105 -84.45 57.80 -15.52
C PRO A 105 -85.45 56.77 -14.98
N GLU A 106 -86.50 57.25 -14.32
CA GLU A 106 -87.48 56.42 -13.61
C GLU A 106 -88.11 55.32 -14.47
N GLY A 107 -88.44 55.62 -15.73
CA GLY A 107 -89.00 54.65 -16.68
C GLY A 107 -88.04 53.54 -17.14
N ARG A 108 -86.76 53.56 -16.72
CA ARG A 108 -85.73 52.56 -17.06
C ARG A 108 -85.10 51.88 -15.84
N ARG A 109 -85.60 52.13 -14.62
CA ARG A 109 -85.06 51.53 -13.39
C ARG A 109 -85.13 50.00 -13.38
N ASP A 110 -86.19 49.42 -13.95
CA ASP A 110 -86.32 47.96 -14.04
C ASP A 110 -85.27 47.33 -14.97
N ASP A 111 -84.98 47.99 -16.10
CA ASP A 111 -83.91 47.57 -17.01
C ASP A 111 -82.53 47.70 -16.35
N TRP A 112 -82.30 48.79 -15.61
CA TRP A 112 -81.08 49.00 -14.82
C TRP A 112 -80.90 47.92 -13.77
N ASN A 113 -81.93 47.61 -12.97
CA ASN A 113 -81.85 46.58 -11.94
C ASN A 113 -81.54 45.20 -12.53
N ARG A 114 -82.09 44.88 -13.72
CA ARG A 114 -81.73 43.66 -14.46
C ARG A 114 -80.26 43.65 -14.90
N GLN A 115 -79.73 44.78 -15.39
CA GLN A 115 -78.31 44.90 -15.76
C GLN A 115 -77.39 44.81 -14.55
N VAL A 116 -77.77 45.42 -13.42
CA VAL A 116 -77.04 45.34 -12.15
C VAL A 116 -76.99 43.89 -11.68
N ALA A 117 -78.11 43.18 -11.63
CA ALA A 117 -78.16 41.78 -11.24
C ALA A 117 -77.28 40.90 -12.14
N ALA A 118 -77.37 41.08 -13.47
CA ALA A 118 -76.56 40.31 -14.41
C ALA A 118 -75.05 40.58 -14.26
N THR A 119 -74.66 41.85 -14.10
CA THR A 119 -73.25 42.25 -13.98
C THR A 119 -72.68 41.84 -12.61
N ARG A 120 -73.49 41.91 -11.56
CA ARG A 120 -73.15 41.42 -10.22
C ARG A 120 -72.89 39.92 -10.23
N LEU A 121 -73.74 39.13 -10.89
CA LEU A 121 -73.55 37.69 -11.02
C LEU A 121 -72.26 37.34 -11.77
N GLN A 122 -71.90 38.12 -12.79
CA GLN A 122 -70.62 37.95 -13.49
C GLN A 122 -69.41 38.26 -12.61
N LEU A 123 -69.48 39.34 -11.82
CA LEU A 123 -68.44 39.68 -10.83
C LEU A 123 -68.31 38.56 -9.79
N GLN A 124 -69.43 38.17 -9.19
CA GLN A 124 -69.51 37.13 -8.17
C GLN A 124 -68.91 35.83 -8.69
N SER A 125 -69.35 35.34 -9.85
CA SER A 125 -68.82 34.11 -10.44
C SER A 125 -67.31 34.16 -10.64
N SER A 126 -66.78 35.29 -11.14
CA SER A 126 -65.34 35.44 -11.40
C SER A 126 -64.53 35.56 -10.09
N ALA A 127 -65.02 36.34 -9.13
CA ALA A 127 -64.37 36.59 -7.85
C ALA A 127 -64.42 35.36 -6.93
N ASP A 128 -65.57 34.70 -6.79
CA ASP A 128 -65.74 33.45 -6.05
C ASP A 128 -64.83 32.35 -6.62
N SER A 129 -64.74 32.25 -7.95
CA SER A 129 -63.85 31.27 -8.61
C SER A 129 -62.37 31.51 -8.27
N HIS A 130 -61.92 32.77 -8.27
CA HIS A 130 -60.54 33.11 -7.92
C HIS A 130 -60.26 32.88 -6.43
N GLU A 131 -61.15 33.35 -5.55
CA GLU A 131 -61.05 33.15 -4.11
C GLU A 131 -60.99 31.67 -3.74
N TYR A 132 -61.87 30.86 -4.33
CA TYR A 132 -61.88 29.41 -4.13
C TYR A 132 -60.56 28.75 -4.58
N GLN A 133 -60.02 29.14 -5.74
CA GLN A 133 -58.72 28.66 -6.20
C GLN A 133 -57.59 29.01 -5.22
N GLN A 134 -57.55 30.27 -4.74
CA GLN A 134 -56.52 30.71 -3.79
C GLN A 134 -56.65 30.01 -2.43
N PHE A 135 -57.87 29.77 -1.96
CA PHE A 135 -58.12 28.96 -0.76
C PHE A 135 -57.61 27.52 -0.92
N GLN A 136 -57.91 26.89 -2.06
CA GLN A 136 -57.41 25.54 -2.37
C GLN A 136 -55.88 25.48 -2.41
N ASP A 137 -55.23 26.46 -3.04
CA ASP A 137 -53.77 26.55 -3.15
C ASP A 137 -53.12 26.76 -1.77
N TYR A 138 -53.68 27.65 -0.94
CA TYR A 138 -53.20 27.88 0.42
C TYR A 138 -53.33 26.62 1.30
N SER A 139 -54.50 25.99 1.28
CA SER A 139 -54.77 24.77 2.06
C SER A 139 -53.85 23.62 1.62
N ARG A 140 -53.58 23.50 0.32
CA ARG A 140 -52.60 22.55 -0.24
C ARG A 140 -51.18 22.87 0.23
N GLY A 141 -50.76 24.13 0.18
CA GLY A 141 -49.43 24.54 0.65
C GLY A 141 -49.19 24.26 2.14
N GLN A 142 -50.22 24.43 2.98
CA GLN A 142 -50.16 24.05 4.40
C GLN A 142 -49.99 22.55 4.59
N LEU A 143 -50.72 21.73 3.83
CA LEU A 143 -50.53 20.28 3.83
C LEU A 143 -49.11 19.91 3.38
N ASP A 144 -48.68 20.40 2.22
CA ASP A 144 -47.37 20.08 1.64
C ASP A 144 -46.22 20.46 2.59
N GLY A 145 -46.32 21.60 3.29
CA GLY A 145 -45.38 21.98 4.34
C GLY A 145 -45.32 20.99 5.50
N ARG A 146 -46.47 20.49 5.98
CA ARG A 146 -46.53 19.44 7.02
C ARG A 146 -45.94 18.12 6.54
N LEU A 147 -46.19 17.74 5.29
CA LEU A 147 -45.62 16.53 4.71
C LEU A 147 -44.11 16.63 4.57
N GLN A 148 -43.59 17.78 4.11
CA GLN A 148 -42.15 18.00 4.01
C GLN A 148 -41.47 17.98 5.38
N MET A 149 -42.08 18.58 6.41
CA MET A 149 -41.58 18.47 7.79
C MET A 149 -41.53 17.02 8.24
N ALA A 150 -42.57 16.22 7.96
CA ALA A 150 -42.58 14.80 8.31
C ALA A 150 -41.47 14.02 7.59
N VAL A 151 -41.15 14.34 6.33
CA VAL A 151 -40.04 13.73 5.58
C VAL A 151 -38.67 14.12 6.16
N ASN A 152 -38.50 15.35 6.63
CA ASN A 152 -37.26 15.79 7.29
C ASN A 152 -37.13 15.18 8.71
N ASP A 153 -38.23 15.10 9.45
CA ASP A 153 -38.30 14.45 10.75
C ASP A 153 -38.04 12.94 10.64
N ALA A 154 -38.45 12.31 9.54
CA ALA A 154 -38.17 10.89 9.26
C ALA A 154 -36.67 10.60 9.20
N GLU A 155 -35.88 11.52 8.63
CA GLU A 155 -34.43 11.45 8.67
C GLU A 155 -33.94 11.57 10.12
N THR A 156 -34.40 12.57 10.87
CA THR A 156 -33.97 12.79 12.27
C THR A 156 -34.31 11.61 13.19
N TYR A 157 -35.54 11.08 13.10
CA TYR A 157 -36.06 10.02 13.96
C TYR A 157 -35.89 8.61 13.38
N ARG A 158 -35.02 8.43 12.36
CA ARG A 158 -34.75 7.10 11.74
C ARG A 158 -34.39 6.00 12.75
N SER A 159 -33.74 6.36 13.85
CA SER A 159 -33.32 5.44 14.92
C SER A 159 -34.22 5.52 16.16
N ASP A 160 -35.31 6.30 16.10
CA ASP A 160 -36.30 6.46 17.17
C ASP A 160 -37.69 6.04 16.64
N PRO A 161 -38.06 4.76 16.79
CA PRO A 161 -39.33 4.24 16.29
C PRO A 161 -40.56 4.98 16.83
N GLY A 162 -40.49 5.47 18.07
CA GLY A 162 -41.60 6.15 18.73
C GLY A 162 -41.89 7.50 18.09
N ASN A 163 -40.86 8.35 17.99
CA ASN A 163 -41.01 9.67 17.37
C ASN A 163 -41.31 9.58 15.88
N TYR A 164 -40.70 8.62 15.16
CA TYR A 164 -41.05 8.37 13.76
C TYR A 164 -42.54 8.05 13.59
N ALA A 165 -43.08 7.15 14.41
CA ALA A 165 -44.48 6.74 14.34
C ALA A 165 -45.43 7.92 14.64
N VAL A 166 -45.08 8.77 15.62
CA VAL A 166 -45.86 9.98 15.96
C VAL A 166 -45.84 10.98 14.81
N THR A 167 -44.68 11.27 14.23
CA THR A 167 -44.56 12.17 13.07
C THR A 167 -45.39 11.67 11.89
N ARG A 168 -45.29 10.37 11.56
CA ARG A 168 -46.09 9.74 10.51
C ARG A 168 -47.59 9.87 10.79
N ALA A 169 -48.02 9.59 12.02
CA ALA A 169 -49.43 9.67 12.40
C ALA A 169 -50.00 11.08 12.22
N LYS A 170 -49.26 12.11 12.64
CA LYS A 170 -49.65 13.53 12.46
C LYS A 170 -49.78 13.91 10.98
N ALA A 171 -48.86 13.44 10.14
CA ALA A 171 -48.89 13.70 8.71
C ALA A 171 -50.07 12.99 8.02
N ILE A 172 -50.35 11.74 8.39
CA ILE A 172 -51.53 11.00 7.91
C ILE A 172 -52.84 11.69 8.32
N ASP A 173 -52.93 12.16 9.57
CA ASP A 173 -54.09 12.90 10.05
C ASP A 173 -54.31 14.19 9.25
N ALA A 174 -53.23 14.92 8.92
CA ALA A 174 -53.30 16.08 8.04
C ALA A 174 -53.78 15.73 6.62
N ILE A 175 -53.30 14.62 6.03
CA ILE A 175 -53.76 14.14 4.71
C ILE A 175 -55.26 13.81 4.75
N ARG A 176 -55.71 13.06 5.76
CA ARG A 176 -57.13 12.68 5.89
C ARG A 176 -58.03 13.89 6.11
N THR A 177 -57.61 14.82 6.96
CA THR A 177 -58.35 16.07 7.21
C THR A 177 -58.48 16.90 5.94
N TYR A 178 -57.39 17.04 5.18
CA TYR A 178 -57.41 17.73 3.89
C TYR A 178 -58.30 17.01 2.86
N GLY A 179 -58.21 15.69 2.76
CA GLY A 179 -59.01 14.89 1.85
C GLY A 179 -60.51 15.02 2.12
N ALA A 180 -60.91 14.89 3.40
CA ALA A 180 -62.28 15.09 3.83
C ALA A 180 -62.80 16.51 3.51
N ALA A 181 -61.99 17.54 3.74
CA ALA A 181 -62.36 18.93 3.46
C ALA A 181 -62.49 19.24 1.95
N ASN A 182 -61.87 18.45 1.07
CA ASN A 182 -61.86 18.66 -0.37
C ASN A 182 -62.64 17.59 -1.16
N GLY A 183 -63.39 16.73 -0.48
CA GLY A 183 -64.18 15.67 -1.13
C GLY A 183 -63.35 14.63 -1.87
N GLN A 184 -62.10 14.39 -1.46
CA GLN A 184 -61.25 13.35 -2.05
C GLN A 184 -61.77 11.96 -1.69
N SER A 185 -61.63 11.02 -2.61
CA SER A 185 -61.91 9.61 -2.36
C SER A 185 -60.89 8.98 -1.41
N ASP A 186 -61.27 7.88 -0.77
CA ASP A 186 -60.35 7.10 0.07
C ASP A 186 -59.13 6.62 -0.71
N ASP A 187 -59.28 6.30 -2.00
CA ASP A 187 -58.18 5.89 -2.87
C ASP A 187 -57.15 7.03 -3.10
N GLU A 188 -57.63 8.26 -3.28
CA GLU A 188 -56.75 9.43 -3.41
C GLU A 188 -56.01 9.74 -2.11
N VAL A 189 -56.70 9.62 -0.97
CA VAL A 189 -56.12 9.79 0.37
C VAL A 189 -55.07 8.71 0.62
N ASN A 190 -55.37 7.45 0.35
CA ASN A 190 -54.45 6.33 0.51
C ASN A 190 -53.25 6.44 -0.43
N GLY A 191 -53.45 6.89 -1.67
CA GLY A 191 -52.35 7.17 -2.60
C GLY A 191 -51.44 8.31 -2.16
N ARG A 192 -51.95 9.31 -1.43
CA ARG A 192 -51.13 10.36 -0.78
C ARG A 192 -50.34 9.80 0.41
N ILE A 193 -50.98 8.99 1.26
CA ILE A 193 -50.30 8.32 2.38
C ILE A 193 -49.16 7.44 1.88
N ALA A 194 -49.39 6.63 0.83
CA ALA A 194 -48.36 5.79 0.23
C ALA A 194 -47.17 6.60 -0.30
N ARG A 195 -47.42 7.75 -0.94
CA ARG A 195 -46.35 8.67 -1.40
C ARG A 195 -45.57 9.28 -0.24
N LEU A 196 -46.25 9.69 0.83
CA LEU A 196 -45.60 10.18 2.04
C LEU A 196 -44.69 9.10 2.65
N ASP A 197 -45.21 7.88 2.83
CA ASP A 197 -44.44 6.76 3.38
C ASP A 197 -43.22 6.44 2.51
N GLN A 198 -43.38 6.48 1.19
CA GLN A 198 -42.29 6.30 0.24
C GLN A 198 -41.18 7.34 0.47
N GLN A 199 -41.52 8.62 0.58
CA GLN A 199 -40.57 9.72 0.81
C GLN A 199 -39.91 9.63 2.19
N MET A 200 -40.69 9.42 3.25
CA MET A 200 -40.18 9.26 4.61
C MET A 200 -39.22 8.06 4.71
N SER A 201 -39.57 6.93 4.09
CA SER A 201 -38.71 5.73 4.05
C SER A 201 -37.42 5.97 3.29
N GLN A 202 -37.46 6.64 2.14
CA GLN A 202 -36.28 6.98 1.35
C GLN A 202 -35.30 7.82 2.16
N ASN A 203 -35.79 8.89 2.80
CA ASN A 203 -34.93 9.80 3.54
C ASN A 203 -34.31 9.13 4.78
N ALA A 204 -35.12 8.39 5.55
CA ALA A 204 -34.64 7.62 6.70
C ALA A 204 -33.57 6.57 6.31
N THR A 205 -33.78 5.88 5.18
CA THR A 205 -32.84 4.88 4.65
C THR A 205 -31.49 5.49 4.28
N GLN A 206 -31.51 6.61 3.54
CA GLN A 206 -30.27 7.29 3.12
C GLN A 206 -29.48 7.76 4.34
N ALA A 207 -30.15 8.37 5.32
CA ALA A 207 -29.54 8.82 6.56
C ALA A 207 -29.01 7.66 7.41
N TYR A 208 -29.70 6.50 7.43
CA TYR A 208 -29.24 5.31 8.15
C TYR A 208 -27.91 4.76 7.61
N ILE A 209 -27.77 4.66 6.29
CA ILE A 209 -26.53 4.24 5.64
C ILE A 209 -25.42 5.30 5.83
N ALA A 210 -25.76 6.59 5.76
CA ALA A 210 -24.81 7.67 5.97
C ALA A 210 -24.24 7.67 7.40
N ASP A 211 -25.07 7.44 8.42
CA ASP A 211 -24.64 7.26 9.81
C ASP A 211 -23.67 6.10 9.96
N TRP A 212 -24.01 4.95 9.37
CA TRP A 212 -23.16 3.77 9.45
C TRP A 212 -21.78 4.04 8.84
N ARG A 213 -21.73 4.65 7.65
CA ARG A 213 -20.46 5.08 7.03
C ARG A 213 -19.68 6.04 7.92
N THR A 214 -20.36 7.01 8.51
CA THR A 214 -19.73 7.99 9.41
C THR A 214 -19.14 7.32 10.64
N LYS A 215 -19.90 6.43 11.31
CA LYS A 215 -19.42 5.63 12.43
C LYS A 215 -18.19 4.79 12.05
N GLN A 216 -18.21 4.20 10.85
CA GLN A 216 -17.09 3.39 10.38
C GLN A 216 -15.81 4.22 10.16
N LEU A 217 -15.94 5.45 9.68
CA LEU A 217 -14.81 6.36 9.48
C LEU A 217 -14.26 6.92 10.80
N THR A 218 -15.14 7.25 11.75
CA THR A 218 -14.74 7.87 13.02
C THR A 218 -14.36 6.85 14.09
N SER A 219 -14.84 5.62 13.98
CA SER A 219 -14.56 4.52 14.91
C SER A 219 -14.57 3.21 14.14
N PRO A 220 -13.47 2.88 13.41
CA PRO A 220 -13.35 1.64 12.68
C PRO A 220 -13.59 0.48 13.65
N THR A 221 -14.61 -0.33 13.36
CA THR A 221 -15.00 -1.42 14.25
C THR A 221 -13.83 -2.41 14.34
N THR A 222 -13.29 -2.59 15.53
CA THR A 222 -12.32 -3.66 15.80
C THR A 222 -13.03 -5.00 15.67
N PHE A 223 -12.34 -5.97 15.06
CA PHE A 223 -12.85 -7.33 15.04
C PHE A 223 -13.13 -7.78 16.48
N THR A 224 -14.38 -8.08 16.75
CA THR A 224 -14.81 -8.66 18.00
C THR A 224 -15.50 -9.96 17.61
N PRO A 225 -14.92 -11.13 17.92
CA PRO A 225 -15.62 -12.39 17.73
C PRO A 225 -17.00 -12.31 18.39
N GLY A 226 -18.05 -12.29 17.57
CA GLY A 226 -19.42 -12.32 18.06
C GLY A 226 -19.93 -13.76 18.19
N ASP A 227 -20.95 -13.95 19.03
CA ASP A 227 -21.72 -15.18 19.01
C ASP A 227 -22.32 -15.40 17.61
N LEU A 228 -22.13 -16.60 17.07
CA LEU A 228 -22.80 -17.06 15.85
C LEU A 228 -24.28 -17.38 16.13
N SER A 229 -25.03 -16.39 16.59
CA SER A 229 -26.47 -16.54 16.78
C SER A 229 -27.12 -16.85 15.42
N SER A 230 -28.17 -17.68 15.44
CA SER A 230 -28.91 -18.05 14.23
C SER A 230 -29.38 -16.82 13.43
N ASP A 231 -29.74 -15.73 14.11
CA ASP A 231 -30.20 -14.49 13.47
C ASP A 231 -29.06 -13.73 12.77
N LYS A 232 -27.87 -13.67 13.38
CA LYS A 232 -26.68 -13.10 12.75
C LYS A 232 -26.24 -13.92 11.54
N VAL A 233 -26.24 -15.24 11.67
CA VAL A 233 -25.92 -16.15 10.56
C VAL A 233 -26.91 -15.97 9.42
N PHE A 234 -28.21 -15.96 9.70
CA PHE A 234 -29.23 -15.70 8.67
C PHE A 234 -29.07 -14.32 8.01
N SER A 235 -28.77 -13.28 8.80
CA SER A 235 -28.48 -11.95 8.26
C SER A 235 -27.25 -11.95 7.33
N ALA A 236 -26.24 -12.75 7.65
CA ALA A 236 -25.05 -12.94 6.81
C ALA A 236 -25.32 -13.79 5.55
N MET A 237 -26.36 -14.64 5.55
CA MET A 237 -26.79 -15.41 4.38
C MET A 237 -27.42 -14.54 3.31
N ILE A 238 -28.25 -13.55 3.66
CA ILE A 238 -28.99 -12.75 2.67
C ILE A 238 -28.11 -12.12 1.57
N PRO A 239 -26.95 -11.48 1.88
CA PRO A 239 -26.05 -11.01 0.84
C PRO A 239 -25.43 -12.14 0.01
N ALA A 240 -25.24 -13.33 0.59
CA ALA A 240 -24.71 -14.51 -0.12
C ALA A 240 -25.76 -15.13 -1.07
N GLU A 241 -27.02 -15.14 -0.67
CA GLU A 241 -28.13 -15.71 -1.44
C GLU A 241 -28.47 -14.86 -2.67
N SER A 242 -28.70 -13.56 -2.47
CA SER A 242 -29.28 -12.69 -3.50
C SER A 242 -28.53 -11.38 -3.71
N GLY A 243 -27.53 -11.10 -2.88
CA GLY A 243 -26.97 -9.76 -2.72
C GLY A 243 -27.96 -8.80 -2.06
N GLY A 244 -28.89 -9.31 -1.25
CA GLY A 244 -29.93 -8.52 -0.59
C GLY A 244 -31.07 -8.09 -1.52
N ARG A 245 -31.33 -8.85 -2.60
CA ARG A 245 -32.29 -8.45 -3.64
C ARG A 245 -33.47 -9.41 -3.75
N GLN A 246 -34.68 -8.87 -3.68
CA GLN A 246 -35.90 -9.61 -4.00
C GLN A 246 -36.10 -9.73 -5.51
N PHE A 247 -35.66 -8.73 -6.28
CA PHE A 247 -35.91 -8.62 -7.72
C PHE A 247 -34.61 -8.63 -8.53
N ASN A 248 -34.70 -9.12 -9.77
CA ASN A 248 -33.63 -9.02 -10.77
C ASN A 248 -33.64 -7.63 -11.45
N GLY A 249 -32.72 -7.40 -12.39
CA GLY A 249 -32.59 -6.12 -13.11
C GLY A 249 -33.81 -5.71 -13.94
N ASN A 250 -34.73 -6.64 -14.22
CA ASN A 250 -35.96 -6.41 -14.99
C ASN A 250 -37.19 -6.24 -14.08
N GLY A 251 -37.01 -6.19 -12.75
CA GLY A 251 -38.10 -6.06 -11.78
C GLY A 251 -38.88 -7.35 -11.51
N GLN A 252 -38.44 -8.49 -12.05
CA GLN A 252 -39.04 -9.80 -11.76
C GLN A 252 -38.42 -10.41 -10.51
N THR A 253 -39.13 -11.29 -9.81
CA THR A 253 -38.58 -12.01 -8.64
C THR A 253 -37.27 -12.71 -9.01
N LEU A 254 -36.23 -12.45 -8.22
CA LEU A 254 -34.91 -13.05 -8.43
C LEU A 254 -35.04 -14.56 -8.27
N THR A 255 -34.75 -15.31 -9.34
CA THR A 255 -34.94 -16.77 -9.38
C THR A 255 -33.64 -17.44 -9.81
N SER A 256 -33.15 -18.40 -9.02
CA SER A 256 -31.96 -19.18 -9.36
C SER A 256 -32.25 -20.21 -10.47
N PRO A 257 -31.22 -20.79 -11.11
CA PRO A 257 -31.42 -21.89 -12.06
C PRO A 257 -32.16 -23.10 -11.48
N ALA A 258 -32.05 -23.32 -10.16
CA ALA A 258 -32.77 -24.39 -9.45
C ALA A 258 -34.21 -24.03 -9.08
N GLY A 259 -34.66 -22.79 -9.36
CA GLY A 259 -36.00 -22.30 -9.04
C GLY A 259 -36.15 -21.72 -7.64
N ALA A 260 -35.05 -21.45 -6.92
CA ALA A 260 -35.09 -20.77 -5.63
C ALA A 260 -35.41 -19.28 -5.83
N MET A 261 -36.31 -18.71 -5.03
CA MET A 261 -36.90 -17.40 -5.32
C MET A 261 -36.68 -16.36 -4.22
N GLY A 262 -36.50 -15.12 -4.64
CA GLY A 262 -36.49 -13.93 -3.80
C GLY A 262 -35.23 -13.77 -2.97
N ILE A 263 -35.29 -12.86 -2.01
CA ILE A 263 -34.13 -12.40 -1.26
C ILE A 263 -33.45 -13.49 -0.42
N ALA A 264 -34.21 -14.46 0.09
CA ALA A 264 -33.68 -15.58 0.87
C ALA A 264 -33.39 -16.84 0.05
N GLN A 265 -33.68 -16.82 -1.27
CA GLN A 265 -33.46 -17.94 -2.18
C GLN A 265 -33.97 -19.29 -1.64
N VAL A 266 -35.23 -19.34 -1.22
CA VAL A 266 -35.89 -20.58 -0.80
C VAL A 266 -36.66 -21.18 -1.98
N LEU A 267 -36.67 -22.51 -2.12
CA LEU A 267 -37.51 -23.19 -3.11
C LEU A 267 -39.00 -23.06 -2.73
N PRO A 268 -39.92 -22.84 -3.67
CA PRO A 268 -41.34 -22.69 -3.37
C PRO A 268 -41.95 -23.83 -2.54
N ALA A 269 -41.59 -25.09 -2.83
CA ALA A 269 -42.07 -26.24 -2.07
C ALA A 269 -41.57 -26.22 -0.61
N THR A 270 -40.30 -25.89 -0.41
CA THR A 270 -39.70 -25.73 0.93
C THR A 270 -40.32 -24.56 1.68
N ALA A 271 -40.61 -23.45 0.98
CA ALA A 271 -41.27 -22.28 1.55
C ALA A 271 -42.69 -22.59 2.03
N GLU A 272 -43.48 -23.31 1.23
CA GLU A 272 -44.82 -23.76 1.58
C GLU A 272 -44.80 -24.72 2.79
N GLU A 273 -43.88 -25.69 2.80
CA GLU A 273 -43.72 -26.63 3.92
C GLU A 273 -43.35 -25.90 5.22
N THR A 274 -42.40 -24.96 5.13
CA THR A 274 -41.95 -24.15 6.27
C THR A 274 -43.09 -23.28 6.79
N ALA A 275 -43.84 -22.61 5.91
CA ALA A 275 -44.98 -21.80 6.30
C ALA A 275 -46.03 -22.64 7.06
N LYS A 276 -46.40 -23.81 6.52
CA LYS A 276 -47.33 -24.75 7.17
C LYS A 276 -46.83 -25.20 8.54
N LYS A 277 -45.54 -25.57 8.65
CA LYS A 277 -44.95 -26.07 9.90
C LYS A 277 -44.96 -25.03 11.03
N HIS A 278 -44.78 -23.76 10.69
CA HIS A 278 -44.77 -22.65 11.66
C HIS A 278 -46.12 -21.93 11.80
N GLY A 279 -47.19 -22.47 11.21
CA GLY A 279 -48.55 -21.89 11.31
C GLY A 279 -48.72 -20.56 10.57
N MET A 280 -47.83 -20.25 9.62
CA MET A 280 -47.92 -19.08 8.76
C MET A 280 -48.81 -19.40 7.56
N GLN A 281 -49.74 -18.49 7.22
CA GLN A 281 -50.52 -18.61 5.99
C GLN A 281 -49.60 -18.53 4.79
N TRP A 282 -49.61 -19.57 3.93
CA TRP A 282 -48.86 -19.59 2.68
C TRP A 282 -49.50 -18.67 1.65
N ASP A 283 -48.72 -17.72 1.12
CA ASP A 283 -49.12 -16.78 0.08
C ASP A 283 -48.03 -16.72 -1.00
N PRO A 284 -48.23 -17.41 -2.15
CA PRO A 284 -47.26 -17.42 -3.24
C PRO A 284 -46.99 -16.04 -3.83
N GLN A 285 -48.00 -15.17 -3.88
CA GLN A 285 -47.85 -13.84 -4.47
C GLN A 285 -46.97 -12.97 -3.59
N ARG A 286 -47.20 -12.99 -2.27
CA ARG A 286 -46.32 -12.31 -1.30
C ARG A 286 -44.92 -12.92 -1.26
N PHE A 287 -44.78 -14.23 -1.41
CA PHE A 287 -43.46 -14.87 -1.49
C PHE A 287 -42.61 -14.32 -2.66
N MET A 288 -43.27 -13.98 -3.78
CA MET A 288 -42.63 -13.43 -4.98
C MET A 288 -42.41 -11.92 -4.90
N SER A 289 -43.30 -11.16 -4.26
CA SER A 289 -43.28 -9.69 -4.28
C SER A 289 -42.81 -9.03 -2.99
N ASP A 290 -42.94 -9.65 -1.82
CA ASP A 290 -42.67 -9.07 -0.51
C ASP A 290 -41.38 -9.64 0.11
N ALA A 291 -40.31 -8.84 0.09
CA ALA A 291 -39.02 -9.20 0.65
C ALA A 291 -39.10 -9.58 2.15
N SER A 292 -39.97 -8.93 2.93
CA SER A 292 -40.11 -9.22 4.36
C SER A 292 -40.71 -10.60 4.58
N TYR A 293 -41.75 -10.97 3.81
CA TYR A 293 -42.38 -12.27 3.88
C TYR A 293 -41.44 -13.39 3.40
N ASN A 294 -40.72 -13.18 2.28
CA ASN A 294 -39.73 -14.12 1.77
C ASN A 294 -38.58 -14.37 2.77
N MET A 295 -38.04 -13.30 3.39
CA MET A 295 -37.03 -13.44 4.46
C MET A 295 -37.56 -14.16 5.69
N GLN A 296 -38.79 -13.89 6.12
CA GLN A 296 -39.36 -14.52 7.31
C GLN A 296 -39.43 -16.05 7.12
N ILE A 297 -39.85 -16.51 5.94
CA ILE A 297 -39.83 -17.93 5.59
C ILE A 297 -38.41 -18.49 5.57
N GLY A 298 -37.46 -17.79 4.94
CA GLY A 298 -36.05 -18.20 4.95
C GLY A 298 -35.46 -18.32 6.35
N GLN A 299 -35.80 -17.39 7.24
CA GLN A 299 -35.34 -17.37 8.63
C GLN A 299 -35.88 -18.59 9.39
N LEU A 300 -37.17 -18.89 9.22
CA LEU A 300 -37.80 -20.06 9.83
C LEU A 300 -37.20 -21.38 9.31
N TYR A 301 -36.91 -21.45 8.00
CA TYR A 301 -36.26 -22.61 7.40
C TYR A 301 -34.82 -22.79 7.94
N HIS A 302 -34.05 -21.70 8.06
CA HIS A 302 -32.73 -21.74 8.68
C HIS A 302 -32.79 -22.14 10.16
N GLN A 303 -33.78 -21.67 10.92
CA GLN A 303 -34.01 -22.08 12.31
C GLN A 303 -34.31 -23.57 12.41
N ASP A 304 -35.08 -24.12 11.47
CA ASP A 304 -35.37 -25.56 11.41
C ASP A 304 -34.11 -26.39 11.16
N LEU A 305 -33.25 -25.94 10.24
CA LEU A 305 -31.95 -26.59 9.99
C LEU A 305 -31.03 -26.49 11.20
N THR A 306 -30.95 -25.32 11.82
CA THR A 306 -30.19 -25.11 13.07
C THR A 306 -30.65 -26.09 14.15
N LYS A 307 -31.97 -26.23 14.33
CA LYS A 307 -32.54 -27.19 15.29
C LYS A 307 -32.23 -28.64 14.92
N LYS A 308 -32.32 -29.00 13.64
CA LYS A 308 -31.98 -30.36 13.14
C LYS A 308 -30.54 -30.74 13.48
N TYR A 309 -29.60 -29.81 13.35
CA TYR A 309 -28.17 -30.05 13.59
C TYR A 309 -27.70 -29.61 14.98
N GLY A 310 -28.58 -29.63 15.98
CA GLY A 310 -28.19 -29.43 17.39
C GLY A 310 -27.60 -28.05 17.69
N GLY A 311 -27.93 -27.02 16.91
CA GLY A 311 -27.38 -25.67 17.05
C GLY A 311 -26.13 -25.40 16.22
N ASN A 312 -25.58 -26.39 15.53
CA ASN A 312 -24.35 -26.23 14.74
C ASN A 312 -24.60 -25.41 13.47
N GLN A 313 -24.11 -24.17 13.46
CA GLN A 313 -24.29 -23.25 12.35
C GLN A 313 -23.56 -23.71 11.07
N ALA A 314 -22.42 -24.40 11.17
CA ALA A 314 -21.72 -24.89 9.98
C ALA A 314 -22.52 -25.96 9.23
N LEU A 315 -23.09 -26.91 9.96
CA LEU A 315 -23.98 -27.92 9.38
C LEU A 315 -25.26 -27.29 8.83
N ALA A 316 -25.87 -26.36 9.57
CA ALA A 316 -27.11 -25.69 9.16
C ALA A 316 -26.93 -24.88 7.87
N VAL A 317 -25.88 -24.07 7.78
CA VAL A 317 -25.56 -23.25 6.60
C VAL A 317 -25.22 -24.13 5.40
N ALA A 318 -24.41 -25.18 5.58
CA ALA A 318 -24.11 -26.13 4.51
C ALA A 318 -25.39 -26.84 4.01
N ALA A 319 -26.28 -27.21 4.92
CA ALA A 319 -27.55 -27.85 4.60
C ALA A 319 -28.55 -26.90 3.92
N TYR A 320 -28.49 -25.60 4.20
CA TYR A 320 -29.32 -24.61 3.51
C TYR A 320 -28.97 -24.57 2.02
N ASN A 321 -27.68 -24.60 1.68
CA ASN A 321 -27.21 -24.55 0.30
C ASN A 321 -27.27 -25.91 -0.44
N ALA A 322 -26.77 -27.00 0.16
CA ALA A 322 -26.69 -28.31 -0.50
C ALA A 322 -27.93 -29.19 -0.29
N GLY A 323 -28.78 -28.84 0.67
CA GLY A 323 -29.88 -29.64 1.18
C GLY A 323 -29.46 -30.53 2.35
N PRO A 324 -30.34 -30.76 3.34
CA PRO A 324 -29.98 -31.50 4.55
C PRO A 324 -29.59 -32.96 4.29
N GLY A 325 -30.18 -33.61 3.29
CA GLY A 325 -29.81 -35.00 2.96
C GLY A 325 -28.37 -35.15 2.44
N ALA A 326 -27.82 -34.13 1.76
CA ALA A 326 -26.43 -34.16 1.31
C ALA A 326 -25.46 -34.07 2.51
N VAL A 327 -25.77 -33.19 3.46
CA VAL A 327 -25.00 -33.05 4.70
C VAL A 327 -25.09 -34.33 5.54
N ASP A 328 -26.29 -34.92 5.67
CA ASP A 328 -26.47 -36.22 6.34
C ASP A 328 -25.62 -37.32 5.65
N ASP A 329 -25.56 -37.34 4.32
CA ASP A 329 -24.73 -38.27 3.55
C ASP A 329 -23.22 -38.07 3.82
N TRP A 330 -22.73 -36.83 3.87
CA TRP A 330 -21.32 -36.52 4.15
C TRP A 330 -20.90 -36.80 5.60
N ILE A 331 -21.80 -36.57 6.56
CA ILE A 331 -21.56 -36.91 7.97
C ILE A 331 -21.42 -38.43 8.12
N ASN A 332 -22.33 -39.19 7.49
CA ASN A 332 -22.45 -40.63 7.73
C ASN A 332 -21.67 -41.51 6.75
N GLY A 333 -21.13 -40.97 5.65
CA GLY A 333 -20.49 -41.76 4.60
C GLY A 333 -21.49 -42.54 3.74
N THR A 334 -22.71 -42.03 3.58
CA THR A 334 -23.76 -42.64 2.74
C THR A 334 -23.97 -41.86 1.45
N ASN A 335 -24.74 -42.41 0.52
CA ASN A 335 -25.11 -41.73 -0.74
C ASN A 335 -26.61 -41.87 -1.04
N LYS A 336 -27.46 -41.69 -0.03
CA LYS A 336 -28.92 -41.87 -0.17
C LYS A 336 -29.53 -40.84 -1.12
N THR A 337 -28.93 -39.67 -1.20
CA THR A 337 -29.39 -38.57 -2.06
C THR A 337 -28.76 -38.54 -3.45
N GLY A 338 -27.73 -39.38 -3.69
CA GLY A 338 -26.89 -39.29 -4.89
C GLY A 338 -25.84 -38.18 -4.86
N LYS A 339 -25.81 -37.33 -3.82
CA LYS A 339 -24.89 -36.17 -3.68
C LYS A 339 -23.57 -36.49 -2.93
N ASN A 340 -23.25 -37.76 -2.74
CA ASN A 340 -21.98 -38.23 -2.19
C ASN A 340 -21.49 -39.53 -2.89
N PRO A 341 -21.23 -39.51 -4.21
CA PRO A 341 -20.87 -40.71 -4.96
C PRO A 341 -19.57 -41.37 -4.50
N ALA A 342 -18.66 -40.60 -3.89
CA ALA A 342 -17.39 -41.09 -3.35
C ALA A 342 -17.51 -41.70 -1.94
N LEU A 343 -18.72 -41.74 -1.35
CA LEU A 343 -18.96 -42.24 0.01
C LEU A 343 -18.06 -41.58 1.06
N LEU A 344 -17.78 -40.29 0.89
CA LEU A 344 -16.96 -39.50 1.81
C LEU A 344 -17.64 -39.47 3.18
N ARG A 345 -16.88 -39.79 4.23
CA ARG A 345 -17.31 -39.69 5.63
C ARG A 345 -16.47 -38.63 6.34
N LEU A 346 -17.03 -37.44 6.50
CA LEU A 346 -16.37 -36.33 7.18
C LEU A 346 -16.45 -36.46 8.71
N GLY A 347 -17.52 -37.06 9.23
CA GLY A 347 -17.81 -37.10 10.67
C GLY A 347 -18.77 -35.99 11.12
N ASP A 348 -19.35 -36.14 12.32
CA ASP A 348 -20.29 -35.18 12.91
C ASP A 348 -19.57 -34.24 13.90
N PRO A 349 -19.48 -32.93 13.61
CA PRO A 349 -18.93 -31.95 14.55
C PRO A 349 -19.61 -31.94 15.92
N ASN A 350 -20.90 -32.25 16.00
CA ASN A 350 -21.63 -32.27 17.28
C ASN A 350 -21.22 -33.43 18.18
N LYS A 351 -20.62 -34.48 17.61
CA LYS A 351 -20.12 -35.65 18.35
C LYS A 351 -18.63 -35.56 18.66
N GLY A 352 -17.95 -34.52 18.18
CA GLY A 352 -16.50 -34.37 18.30
C GLY A 352 -15.71 -35.26 17.32
N ASP A 353 -16.37 -35.86 16.32
CA ASP A 353 -15.70 -36.67 15.30
C ASP A 353 -14.72 -35.83 14.45
N ILE A 354 -15.03 -34.55 14.27
CA ILE A 354 -14.31 -33.57 13.45
C ILE A 354 -14.60 -32.15 13.97
N SER A 355 -13.72 -31.18 13.77
CA SER A 355 -14.07 -29.78 14.08
C SER A 355 -15.00 -29.18 13.00
N SER A 356 -15.74 -28.11 13.32
CA SER A 356 -16.57 -27.41 12.31
C SER A 356 -15.73 -26.88 11.14
N ASP A 357 -14.52 -26.37 11.41
CA ASP A 357 -13.62 -25.87 10.36
C ASP A 357 -13.12 -27.01 9.45
N GLN A 358 -12.77 -28.15 10.04
CA GLN A 358 -12.36 -29.34 9.31
C GLN A 358 -13.52 -29.91 8.48
N PHE A 359 -14.74 -29.91 9.03
CA PHE A 359 -15.94 -30.29 8.28
C PHE A 359 -16.13 -29.37 7.07
N ILE A 360 -16.08 -28.05 7.25
CA ILE A 360 -16.22 -27.07 6.15
C ILE A 360 -15.16 -27.34 5.08
N ALA A 361 -13.89 -27.50 5.46
CA ALA A 361 -12.81 -27.79 4.52
C ALA A 361 -13.04 -29.09 3.72
N GLY A 362 -13.63 -30.10 4.37
CA GLY A 362 -13.96 -31.40 3.80
C GLY A 362 -15.20 -31.43 2.90
N ILE A 363 -16.04 -30.38 2.87
CA ILE A 363 -17.23 -30.35 2.02
C ILE A 363 -16.82 -30.58 0.54
N PRO A 364 -17.38 -31.59 -0.15
CA PRO A 364 -16.92 -31.99 -1.48
C PRO A 364 -17.33 -31.01 -2.58
N PHE A 365 -18.45 -30.31 -2.40
CA PHE A 365 -18.89 -29.29 -3.33
C PHE A 365 -18.20 -27.97 -3.03
N SER A 366 -17.31 -27.54 -3.92
CA SER A 366 -16.56 -26.29 -3.77
C SER A 366 -17.47 -25.08 -3.57
N GLU A 367 -18.60 -25.03 -4.26
CA GLU A 367 -19.63 -24.01 -4.07
C GLU A 367 -20.14 -23.98 -2.63
N THR A 368 -20.61 -25.12 -2.11
CA THR A 368 -21.15 -25.23 -0.73
C THR A 368 -20.08 -24.96 0.32
N ARG A 369 -18.85 -25.43 0.11
CA ARG A 369 -17.71 -25.15 1.00
C ARG A 369 -17.45 -23.65 1.11
N ASN A 370 -17.33 -22.99 -0.04
CA ASN A 370 -17.06 -21.55 -0.11
C ASN A 370 -18.24 -20.76 0.45
N TYR A 371 -19.47 -21.14 0.13
CA TYR A 371 -20.68 -20.55 0.67
C TYR A 371 -20.70 -20.61 2.20
N THR A 372 -20.46 -21.79 2.78
CA THR A 372 -20.47 -22.00 4.23
C THR A 372 -19.40 -21.18 4.93
N MET A 373 -18.18 -21.19 4.41
CA MET A 373 -17.07 -20.38 4.93
C MET A 373 -17.41 -18.89 4.90
N ASN A 374 -17.93 -18.39 3.78
CA ASN A 374 -18.23 -16.97 3.59
C ASN A 374 -19.36 -16.47 4.50
N VAL A 375 -20.42 -17.26 4.68
CA VAL A 375 -21.55 -16.90 5.53
C VAL A 375 -21.12 -16.84 6.99
N LEU A 376 -20.47 -17.89 7.49
CA LEU A 376 -20.05 -17.93 8.89
C LEU A 376 -19.03 -16.85 9.21
N SER A 377 -18.09 -16.61 8.30
CA SER A 377 -17.07 -15.60 8.50
C SER A 377 -17.65 -14.19 8.50
N ARG A 378 -18.60 -13.89 7.61
CA ARG A 378 -19.36 -12.64 7.62
C ARG A 378 -20.17 -12.48 8.91
N ALA A 379 -20.80 -13.55 9.40
CA ALA A 379 -21.61 -13.49 10.62
C ALA A 379 -20.80 -13.04 11.84
N GLN A 380 -19.52 -13.40 11.90
CA GLN A 380 -18.64 -13.01 13.00
C GLN A 380 -18.31 -11.52 13.03
N SER A 381 -18.19 -10.89 11.85
CA SER A 381 -17.90 -9.46 11.71
C SER A 381 -19.13 -8.62 11.39
N LEU A 382 -20.34 -9.20 11.49
CA LEU A 382 -21.57 -8.52 11.10
C LEU A 382 -21.89 -7.44 12.14
N PRO A 383 -21.96 -6.15 11.75
CA PRO A 383 -22.33 -5.10 12.69
C PRO A 383 -23.82 -5.20 13.06
N PRO A 384 -24.22 -4.75 14.25
CA PRO A 384 -25.62 -4.71 14.66
C PRO A 384 -26.52 -3.97 13.66
N GLU A 385 -26.00 -2.94 12.97
CA GLU A 385 -26.70 -2.18 11.94
C GLU A 385 -27.11 -3.02 10.71
N ALA A 386 -26.43 -4.15 10.48
CA ALA A 386 -26.72 -5.05 9.37
C ALA A 386 -27.59 -6.25 9.78
N GLU A 387 -27.98 -6.36 11.06
CA GLU A 387 -28.86 -7.43 11.51
C GLU A 387 -30.29 -7.22 11.01
N ILE A 388 -30.78 -8.19 10.25
CA ILE A 388 -32.11 -8.13 9.63
C ILE A 388 -33.22 -8.05 10.67
N SER A 389 -33.05 -8.73 11.80
CA SER A 389 -34.01 -8.71 12.91
C SER A 389 -34.17 -7.31 13.52
N GLN A 390 -33.15 -6.45 13.44
CA GLN A 390 -33.22 -5.05 13.88
C GLN A 390 -33.83 -4.16 12.80
N ILE A 391 -33.41 -4.34 11.54
CA ILE A 391 -33.94 -3.63 10.38
C ILE A 391 -35.46 -3.82 10.25
N GLN A 392 -35.95 -5.05 10.40
CA GLN A 392 -37.38 -5.38 10.29
C GLN A 392 -38.25 -4.70 11.36
N LYS A 393 -37.67 -4.27 12.48
CA LYS A 393 -38.39 -3.54 13.54
C LYS A 393 -38.51 -2.04 13.26
N MET A 394 -37.77 -1.52 12.28
CA MET A 394 -37.75 -0.10 11.98
C MET A 394 -39.06 0.32 11.29
N PRO A 395 -39.79 1.34 11.79
CA PRO A 395 -41.07 1.73 11.19
C PRO A 395 -40.95 2.21 9.74
N TRP A 396 -39.87 2.93 9.40
CA TRP A 396 -39.62 3.35 8.02
C TRP A 396 -39.35 2.16 7.10
N TYR A 397 -38.77 1.07 7.58
CA TYR A 397 -38.57 -0.15 6.80
C TYR A 397 -39.91 -0.89 6.62
N GLN A 398 -40.73 -1.00 7.67
CA GLN A 398 -42.02 -1.69 7.61
C GLN A 398 -42.98 -1.03 6.61
N ASN A 399 -43.03 0.30 6.60
CA ASN A 399 -43.90 1.11 5.75
C ASN A 399 -43.37 1.31 4.32
N ALA A 400 -42.13 0.88 4.04
CA ALA A 400 -41.52 0.98 2.72
C ALA A 400 -42.22 0.06 1.70
N SER A 401 -42.24 0.47 0.42
CA SER A 401 -42.66 -0.40 -0.68
C SER A 401 -41.75 -1.64 -0.79
N PRO A 402 -42.22 -2.75 -1.37
CA PRO A 402 -41.38 -3.94 -1.54
C PRO A 402 -40.08 -3.68 -2.31
N GLU A 403 -40.13 -2.80 -3.32
CA GLU A 403 -38.96 -2.37 -4.08
C GLU A 403 -37.98 -1.60 -3.21
N GLN A 404 -38.47 -0.67 -2.36
CA GLN A 404 -37.63 0.10 -1.43
C GLN A 404 -36.97 -0.81 -0.39
N LYS A 405 -37.70 -1.78 0.16
CA LYS A 405 -37.15 -2.78 1.09
C LYS A 405 -36.01 -3.56 0.45
N SER A 406 -36.20 -4.01 -0.79
CA SER A 406 -35.15 -4.72 -1.54
C SER A 406 -33.97 -3.82 -1.87
N GLN A 407 -34.19 -2.57 -2.26
CA GLN A 407 -33.11 -1.62 -2.53
C GLN A 407 -32.28 -1.34 -1.28
N PHE A 408 -32.93 -1.13 -0.14
CA PHE A 408 -32.26 -0.90 1.13
C PHE A 408 -31.39 -2.10 1.54
N LEU A 409 -31.91 -3.32 1.50
CA LEU A 409 -31.14 -4.50 1.87
C LEU A 409 -29.96 -4.76 0.91
N GLY A 410 -30.10 -4.40 -0.36
CA GLY A 410 -28.98 -4.36 -1.30
C GLY A 410 -27.90 -3.34 -0.88
N GLN A 411 -28.30 -2.15 -0.42
CA GLN A 411 -27.35 -1.15 0.11
C GLN A 411 -26.67 -1.63 1.39
N VAL A 412 -27.40 -2.25 2.33
CA VAL A 412 -26.84 -2.87 3.54
C VAL A 412 -25.80 -3.93 3.16
N SER A 413 -26.15 -4.81 2.22
CA SER A 413 -25.25 -5.86 1.71
C SER A 413 -23.95 -5.26 1.13
N ALA A 414 -24.07 -4.20 0.33
CA ALA A 414 -22.93 -3.50 -0.24
C ALA A 414 -22.04 -2.85 0.83
N GLU A 415 -22.65 -2.28 1.88
CA GLU A 415 -21.92 -1.63 2.97
C GLU A 415 -21.18 -2.65 3.86
N VAL A 416 -21.80 -3.79 4.19
CA VAL A 416 -21.11 -4.90 4.88
C VAL A 416 -19.87 -5.33 4.08
N ASN A 417 -20.01 -5.52 2.77
CA ASN A 417 -18.89 -5.94 1.93
C ASN A 417 -17.78 -4.90 1.88
N ARG A 418 -18.13 -3.61 1.82
CA ARG A 418 -17.16 -2.52 1.88
C ARG A 418 -16.39 -2.53 3.20
N GLN A 419 -17.10 -2.68 4.33
CA GLN A 419 -16.46 -2.78 5.64
C GLN A 419 -15.51 -3.97 5.73
N ARG A 420 -15.90 -5.11 5.15
CA ARG A 420 -15.06 -6.29 5.14
C ARG A 420 -13.78 -6.08 4.32
N ALA A 421 -13.89 -5.44 3.16
CA ALA A 421 -12.75 -5.10 2.33
C ALA A 421 -11.75 -4.18 3.05
N TYR A 422 -12.23 -3.13 3.73
CA TYR A 422 -11.37 -2.26 4.54
C TYR A 422 -10.71 -3.01 5.70
N GLY A 423 -11.45 -3.86 6.41
CA GLY A 423 -10.90 -4.68 7.47
C GLY A 423 -9.82 -5.64 6.96
N MET A 424 -10.04 -6.27 5.80
CA MET A 424 -9.05 -7.14 5.17
C MET A 424 -7.76 -6.41 4.81
N GLN A 425 -7.87 -5.19 4.26
CA GLN A 425 -6.70 -4.37 3.96
C GLN A 425 -5.90 -4.06 5.24
N ASN A 426 -6.57 -3.59 6.28
CA ASN A 426 -5.93 -3.30 7.57
C ASN A 426 -5.27 -4.56 8.19
N LEU A 427 -5.89 -5.72 8.01
CA LEU A 427 -5.31 -6.99 8.47
C LEU A 427 -4.09 -7.39 7.66
N GLN A 428 -4.11 -7.24 6.35
CA GLN A 428 -2.94 -7.50 5.50
C GLN A 428 -1.77 -6.60 5.88
N ASP A 429 -2.02 -5.30 6.14
CA ASP A 429 -1.00 -4.37 6.62
C ASP A 429 -0.45 -4.79 7.99
N THR A 430 -1.35 -5.20 8.91
CA THR A 430 -0.96 -5.70 10.23
C THR A 430 -0.11 -6.97 10.10
N MET A 431 -0.54 -7.93 9.28
CA MET A 431 0.20 -9.17 9.03
C MET A 431 1.56 -8.87 8.39
N GLN A 432 1.65 -7.95 7.42
CA GLN A 432 2.91 -7.56 6.80
C GLN A 432 3.89 -6.96 7.81
N ASN A 433 3.41 -6.05 8.67
CA ASN A 433 4.21 -5.46 9.75
C ASN A 433 4.66 -6.53 10.76
N ASN A 434 3.74 -7.42 11.16
CA ASN A 434 4.04 -8.54 12.03
C ASN A 434 5.07 -9.48 11.40
N MET A 435 4.96 -9.80 10.11
CA MET A 435 5.93 -10.62 9.39
C MET A 435 7.33 -10.02 9.43
N ALA A 436 7.46 -8.70 9.26
CA ALA A 436 8.74 -8.02 9.39
C ALA A 436 9.32 -8.12 10.82
N GLN A 437 8.49 -8.00 11.86
CA GLN A 437 8.94 -8.21 13.25
C GLN A 437 9.39 -9.66 13.47
N MET A 438 8.57 -10.62 13.04
CA MET A 438 8.81 -12.05 13.21
C MET A 438 10.10 -12.49 12.52
N GLN A 439 10.39 -12.00 11.31
CA GLN A 439 11.65 -12.23 10.59
C GLN A 439 12.89 -11.75 11.37
N ASN A 440 12.75 -10.73 12.20
CA ASN A 440 13.80 -10.27 13.12
C ASN A 440 13.80 -11.01 14.47
N GLY A 441 13.01 -12.08 14.60
CA GLY A 441 12.89 -12.85 15.84
C GLY A 441 12.10 -12.16 16.94
N ILE A 442 11.19 -11.24 16.58
CA ILE A 442 10.35 -10.47 17.51
C ILE A 442 8.91 -10.95 17.38
N MET A 443 8.32 -11.42 18.49
CA MET A 443 6.90 -11.75 18.52
C MET A 443 6.06 -10.46 18.45
N PRO A 444 5.04 -10.40 17.57
CA PRO A 444 4.19 -9.22 17.45
C PRO A 444 3.35 -9.01 18.70
N THR A 445 3.10 -7.75 19.06
CA THR A 445 2.27 -7.38 20.22
C THR A 445 0.77 -7.61 19.99
N ARG A 446 0.31 -7.49 18.74
CA ARG A 446 -1.04 -7.84 18.29
C ARG A 446 -0.93 -8.96 17.24
N ASP A 447 -1.38 -10.15 17.58
CA ASP A 447 -1.51 -11.27 16.65
C ASP A 447 -2.76 -11.10 15.77
N VAL A 448 -2.73 -11.69 14.57
CA VAL A 448 -3.91 -11.82 13.70
C VAL A 448 -4.36 -13.27 13.74
N THR A 449 -5.51 -13.51 14.38
CA THR A 449 -6.03 -14.88 14.51
C THR A 449 -6.63 -15.37 13.18
N ARG A 450 -6.69 -16.70 13.00
CA ARG A 450 -7.30 -17.28 11.79
C ARG A 450 -8.76 -16.87 11.69
N GLN A 451 -9.43 -16.86 12.83
CA GLN A 451 -10.82 -16.46 12.94
C GLN A 451 -11.04 -15.01 12.49
N GLU A 452 -10.20 -14.09 12.96
CA GLU A 452 -10.20 -12.68 12.51
C GLU A 452 -9.95 -12.60 11.00
N TYR A 453 -8.90 -13.25 10.50
CA TYR A 453 -8.57 -13.24 9.07
C TYR A 453 -9.72 -13.75 8.19
N LEU A 454 -10.33 -14.88 8.56
CA LEU A 454 -11.45 -15.46 7.82
C LEU A 454 -12.65 -14.50 7.78
N SER A 455 -12.92 -13.79 8.88
CA SER A 455 -14.08 -12.89 8.99
C SER A 455 -14.10 -11.78 7.95
N TYR A 456 -12.94 -11.37 7.45
CA TYR A 456 -12.78 -10.29 6.46
C TYR A 456 -12.58 -10.78 5.02
N LEU A 457 -12.56 -12.10 4.75
CA LEU A 457 -12.36 -12.63 3.40
C LEU A 457 -13.36 -12.03 2.38
N PRO A 458 -12.93 -11.64 1.16
CA PRO A 458 -13.83 -11.02 0.19
C PRO A 458 -15.03 -11.91 -0.16
N GLN A 459 -16.21 -11.31 -0.30
CA GLN A 459 -17.37 -12.04 -0.79
C GLN A 459 -17.16 -12.46 -2.25
N GLY A 460 -17.58 -13.69 -2.59
CA GLY A 460 -17.56 -14.17 -3.97
C GLY A 460 -16.16 -14.50 -4.47
N ALA A 461 -15.18 -14.57 -3.58
CA ALA A 461 -13.86 -15.10 -3.90
C ALA A 461 -14.01 -16.50 -4.50
N THR A 462 -13.46 -16.67 -5.69
CA THR A 462 -13.39 -17.96 -6.38
C THR A 462 -12.58 -18.96 -5.55
N ALA A 463 -12.76 -20.27 -5.79
CA ALA A 463 -11.98 -21.29 -5.08
C ALA A 463 -10.45 -21.06 -5.15
N PRO A 464 -9.86 -20.68 -6.31
CA PRO A 464 -8.44 -20.33 -6.37
C PRO A 464 -8.05 -19.11 -5.53
N GLN A 465 -8.92 -18.09 -5.44
CA GLN A 465 -8.66 -16.89 -4.62
C GLN A 465 -8.70 -17.23 -3.13
N LEU A 466 -9.65 -18.05 -2.69
CA LEU A 466 -9.72 -18.53 -1.30
C LEU A 466 -8.49 -19.36 -0.93
N GLU A 467 -8.03 -20.24 -1.83
CA GLU A 467 -6.80 -21.00 -1.63
C GLU A 467 -5.56 -20.08 -1.54
N GLN A 468 -5.52 -19.00 -2.33
CA GLN A 468 -4.46 -17.99 -2.19
C GLN A 468 -4.50 -17.29 -0.83
N TYR A 469 -5.67 -16.89 -0.34
CA TYR A 469 -5.81 -16.29 0.99
C TYR A 469 -5.40 -17.26 2.11
N ASN A 470 -5.82 -18.52 2.02
CA ASN A 470 -5.42 -19.54 2.98
C ASN A 470 -3.90 -19.73 2.99
N ARG A 471 -3.26 -19.83 1.83
CA ARG A 471 -1.78 -19.92 1.73
C ARG A 471 -1.08 -18.70 2.33
N GLN A 472 -1.61 -17.49 2.13
CA GLN A 472 -1.05 -16.28 2.73
C GLN A 472 -1.07 -16.34 4.26
N TYR A 473 -2.19 -16.80 4.85
CA TYR A 473 -2.31 -16.94 6.30
C TYR A 473 -1.49 -18.13 6.85
N ASP A 474 -1.40 -19.23 6.11
CA ASP A 474 -0.56 -20.37 6.47
C ASP A 474 0.93 -19.97 6.51
N GLU A 475 1.36 -19.10 5.60
CA GLU A 475 2.70 -18.53 5.61
C GLU A 475 2.93 -17.62 6.83
N TYR A 476 1.94 -16.81 7.21
CA TYR A 476 1.97 -16.00 8.42
C TYR A 476 2.16 -16.86 9.68
N GLU A 477 1.37 -17.91 9.83
CA GLU A 477 1.46 -18.85 10.96
C GLU A 477 2.79 -19.63 10.95
N ALA A 478 3.26 -20.03 9.77
CA ALA A 478 4.55 -20.70 9.62
C ALA A 478 5.71 -19.80 10.08
N THR A 479 5.71 -18.52 9.70
CA THR A 479 6.71 -17.57 10.16
C THR A 479 6.59 -17.27 11.65
N LYS A 480 5.36 -17.22 12.19
CA LYS A 480 5.12 -17.10 13.64
C LYS A 480 5.74 -18.27 14.42
N ALA A 481 5.59 -19.49 13.91
CA ALA A 481 6.19 -20.68 14.52
C ALA A 481 7.74 -20.64 14.51
N LEU A 482 8.35 -19.93 13.56
CA LEU A 482 9.80 -19.79 13.45
C LEU A 482 10.39 -18.68 14.33
N VAL A 483 9.57 -17.84 14.96
CA VAL A 483 10.06 -16.68 15.75
C VAL A 483 11.11 -17.07 16.80
N PRO A 484 10.98 -18.15 17.59
CA PRO A 484 12.02 -18.54 18.55
C PRO A 484 13.36 -18.90 17.87
N THR A 485 13.30 -19.62 16.75
CA THR A 485 14.49 -19.97 15.96
C THR A 485 15.09 -18.72 15.32
N TYR A 486 14.27 -17.83 14.75
CA TYR A 486 14.72 -16.55 14.19
C TYR A 486 15.33 -15.65 15.26
N ASN A 487 14.78 -15.62 16.47
CA ASN A 487 15.36 -14.91 17.60
C ASN A 487 16.76 -15.46 17.94
N THR A 488 16.90 -16.79 17.98
CA THR A 488 18.20 -17.43 18.18
C THR A 488 19.17 -17.06 17.06
N ILE A 489 18.74 -17.16 15.79
CA ILE A 489 19.53 -16.76 14.63
C ILE A 489 19.99 -15.31 14.77
N MET A 490 19.12 -14.40 15.20
CA MET A 490 19.39 -12.96 15.30
C MET A 490 20.23 -12.58 16.51
N THR A 491 20.20 -13.32 17.63
CA THR A 491 20.82 -12.87 18.89
C THR A 491 21.99 -13.74 19.38
N GLN A 492 22.14 -14.96 18.86
CA GLN A 492 23.12 -15.94 19.31
C GLN A 492 24.23 -16.21 18.28
N PRO A 493 25.38 -16.76 18.73
CA PRO A 493 26.48 -17.16 17.84
C PRO A 493 26.03 -18.16 16.77
N VAL A 494 26.71 -18.18 15.62
CA VAL A 494 26.32 -19.00 14.45
C VAL A 494 26.15 -20.49 14.81
N ALA A 495 27.00 -21.04 15.68
CA ALA A 495 26.90 -22.43 16.13
C ALA A 495 25.58 -22.73 16.87
N MET A 496 25.15 -21.84 17.76
CA MET A 496 23.88 -21.99 18.51
C MET A 496 22.68 -21.81 17.56
N ALA A 497 22.79 -20.88 16.61
CA ALA A 497 21.78 -20.70 15.58
C ALA A 497 21.65 -21.95 14.68
N GLN A 498 22.76 -22.56 14.28
CA GLN A 498 22.78 -23.83 13.53
C GLN A 498 22.09 -24.95 14.30
N GLN A 499 22.36 -25.08 15.61
CA GLN A 499 21.70 -26.08 16.46
C GLN A 499 20.18 -25.85 16.55
N SER A 500 19.75 -24.60 16.70
CA SER A 500 18.33 -24.24 16.74
C SER A 500 17.61 -24.53 15.42
N VAL A 501 18.26 -24.30 14.27
CA VAL A 501 17.74 -24.69 12.96
C VAL A 501 17.69 -26.22 12.81
N GLN A 502 18.74 -26.94 13.22
CA GLN A 502 18.81 -28.39 13.12
C GLN A 502 17.72 -29.09 13.95
N ALA A 503 17.31 -28.50 15.07
CA ALA A 503 16.22 -29.00 15.90
C ALA A 503 14.85 -29.01 15.20
N LEU A 504 14.68 -28.26 14.09
CA LEU A 504 13.47 -28.27 13.27
C LEU A 504 13.44 -29.41 12.24
N TYR A 505 14.54 -30.16 12.08
CA TYR A 505 14.63 -31.19 11.05
C TYR A 505 13.59 -32.31 11.27
N PRO A 506 12.72 -32.60 10.29
CA PRO A 506 11.64 -33.56 10.45
C PRO A 506 12.13 -35.02 10.46
N GLN A 507 11.39 -35.90 11.13
CA GLN A 507 11.61 -37.34 11.07
C GLN A 507 10.74 -37.99 9.97
N PRO A 508 11.21 -39.02 9.23
CA PRO A 508 10.47 -39.59 8.08
C PRO A 508 9.03 -40.05 8.35
N ASN A 509 8.67 -40.33 9.61
CA ASN A 509 7.35 -40.77 10.05
C ASN A 509 6.55 -39.68 10.77
N ASP A 510 6.98 -38.42 10.71
CA ASP A 510 6.21 -37.30 11.26
C ASP A 510 4.90 -37.12 10.49
N PRO A 511 3.74 -37.00 11.18
CA PRO A 511 2.44 -36.82 10.52
C PRO A 511 2.34 -35.53 9.69
N ASP A 512 3.16 -34.52 9.99
CA ASP A 512 3.24 -33.23 9.27
C ASP A 512 4.62 -33.03 8.61
N PHE A 513 5.23 -34.10 8.08
CA PHE A 513 6.60 -34.09 7.52
C PHE A 513 6.85 -32.91 6.57
N ASP A 514 5.99 -32.72 5.57
CA ASP A 514 6.16 -31.68 4.55
C ASP A 514 6.16 -30.26 5.14
N ARG A 515 5.26 -30.00 6.11
CA ARG A 515 5.19 -28.72 6.81
C ARG A 515 6.45 -28.47 7.61
N LYS A 516 6.90 -29.45 8.39
CA LYS A 516 8.14 -29.34 9.18
C LYS A 516 9.37 -29.17 8.27
N LEU A 517 9.44 -29.89 7.15
CA LEU A 517 10.51 -29.75 6.16
C LEU A 517 10.55 -28.32 5.59
N SER A 518 9.38 -27.75 5.27
CA SER A 518 9.27 -26.36 4.82
C SER A 518 9.77 -25.37 5.87
N LEU A 519 9.38 -25.54 7.14
CA LEU A 519 9.86 -24.71 8.25
C LEU A 519 11.39 -24.77 8.41
N TYR A 520 11.96 -25.98 8.37
CA TYR A 520 13.41 -26.21 8.42
C TYR A 520 14.15 -25.50 7.27
N GLN A 521 13.65 -25.61 6.04
CA GLN A 521 14.22 -24.96 4.86
C GLN A 521 14.19 -23.42 4.99
N LYS A 522 13.06 -22.85 5.44
CA LYS A 522 12.94 -21.41 5.70
C LYS A 522 13.94 -20.95 6.77
N ALA A 523 14.07 -21.69 7.86
CA ALA A 523 15.03 -21.39 8.93
C ALA A 523 16.49 -21.47 8.47
N THR A 524 16.82 -22.43 7.60
CA THR A 524 18.15 -22.56 7.00
C THR A 524 18.46 -21.37 6.09
N ALA A 525 17.51 -20.96 5.24
CA ALA A 525 17.67 -19.79 4.39
C ALA A 525 17.88 -18.50 5.20
N GLN A 526 17.10 -18.30 6.27
CA GLN A 526 17.26 -17.15 7.17
C GLN A 526 18.64 -17.14 7.84
N LEU A 527 19.11 -18.29 8.32
CA LEU A 527 20.44 -18.42 8.92
C LEU A 527 21.55 -18.06 7.93
N GLN A 528 21.47 -18.56 6.70
CA GLN A 528 22.44 -18.23 5.64
C GLN A 528 22.45 -16.73 5.33
N GLN A 529 21.26 -16.13 5.17
CA GLN A 529 21.11 -14.71 4.90
C GLN A 529 21.70 -13.84 6.03
N VAL A 530 21.33 -14.09 7.28
CA VAL A 530 21.80 -13.33 8.44
C VAL A 530 23.31 -13.52 8.64
N THR A 531 23.83 -14.74 8.44
CA THR A 531 25.27 -15.02 8.51
C THR A 531 26.04 -14.23 7.45
N GLN A 532 25.50 -14.14 6.23
CA GLN A 532 26.12 -13.36 5.17
C GLN A 532 26.12 -11.86 5.48
N GLN A 533 25.00 -11.31 5.97
CA GLN A 533 24.91 -9.89 6.37
C GLN A 533 25.93 -9.53 7.46
N ARG A 534 26.04 -10.39 8.49
CA ARG A 534 27.03 -10.26 9.56
C ARG A 534 28.47 -10.26 9.05
N ARG A 535 28.77 -11.05 8.02
CA ARG A 535 30.12 -11.13 7.44
C ARG A 535 30.41 -9.94 6.54
N SER A 536 29.45 -9.53 5.71
CA SER A 536 29.64 -8.49 4.69
C SER A 536 29.79 -7.09 5.29
N ASP A 537 28.95 -6.76 6.29
CA ASP A 537 28.99 -5.47 6.99
C ASP A 537 28.59 -5.65 8.47
N PRO A 538 29.52 -6.17 9.31
CA PRO A 538 29.26 -6.37 10.73
C PRO A 538 28.96 -5.06 11.46
N GLY A 539 29.59 -3.95 11.06
CA GLY A 539 29.38 -2.65 11.70
C GLY A 539 27.94 -2.19 11.56
N ALA A 540 27.38 -2.21 10.35
CA ALA A 540 25.99 -1.85 10.12
C ALA A 540 25.02 -2.83 10.78
N TRP A 541 25.32 -4.13 10.71
CA TRP A 541 24.47 -5.16 11.29
C TRP A 541 24.36 -5.01 12.81
N PHE A 542 25.48 -4.83 13.53
CA PHE A 542 25.46 -4.65 14.98
C PHE A 542 24.89 -3.30 15.39
N MET A 543 25.12 -2.24 14.62
CA MET A 543 24.47 -0.95 14.85
C MET A 543 22.93 -1.07 14.78
N LYS A 544 22.39 -2.01 14.00
CA LYS A 544 20.94 -2.27 13.95
C LYS A 544 20.45 -3.25 15.04
N ASN A 545 21.25 -4.23 15.41
CA ASN A 545 20.78 -5.39 16.18
C ASN A 545 21.44 -5.58 17.57
N SER A 546 22.44 -4.77 17.94
CA SER A 546 23.08 -4.79 19.26
C SER A 546 22.81 -3.49 20.01
N PRO A 547 22.10 -3.54 21.16
CA PRO A 547 21.92 -2.37 22.02
C PRO A 547 23.24 -1.75 22.49
N LEU A 548 24.27 -2.58 22.72
CA LEU A 548 25.60 -2.12 23.13
C LEU A 548 26.23 -1.24 22.04
N VAL A 549 26.19 -1.69 20.80
CA VAL A 549 26.75 -0.94 19.66
C VAL A 549 25.90 0.29 19.34
N GLN A 550 24.58 0.21 19.45
CA GLN A 550 23.68 1.37 19.30
C GLN A 550 24.00 2.48 20.30
N GLN A 551 24.15 2.14 21.58
CA GLN A 551 24.49 3.10 22.62
C GLN A 551 25.84 3.75 22.34
N ALA A 552 26.87 2.95 22.05
CA ALA A 552 28.21 3.48 21.75
C ALA A 552 28.23 4.37 20.50
N TYR A 553 27.47 4.01 19.46
CA TYR A 553 27.32 4.82 18.26
C TYR A 553 26.63 6.17 18.54
N ASN A 554 25.53 6.16 19.30
CA ASN A 554 24.80 7.37 19.67
C ASN A 554 25.69 8.31 20.52
N SER A 555 26.47 7.78 21.45
CA SER A 555 27.43 8.56 22.23
C SER A 555 28.50 9.21 21.35
N TRP A 556 29.01 8.50 20.34
CA TRP A 556 29.96 9.05 19.38
C TRP A 556 29.33 10.13 18.49
N GLN A 557 28.10 9.95 18.01
CA GLN A 557 27.40 10.99 17.25
C GLN A 557 27.20 12.30 18.05
N GLN A 558 26.94 12.20 19.36
CA GLN A 558 26.75 13.37 20.21
C GLN A 558 28.06 14.13 20.44
N ASN A 559 29.18 13.42 20.60
CA ASN A 559 30.50 14.01 20.85
C ASN A 559 31.57 13.46 19.88
N PRO A 560 31.51 13.82 18.59
CA PRO A 560 32.38 13.23 17.56
C PRO A 560 33.85 13.64 17.70
N ALA A 561 34.14 14.72 18.43
CA ALA A 561 35.48 15.22 18.69
C ALA A 561 36.21 14.47 19.83
N ASP A 562 35.51 13.64 20.61
CA ASP A 562 36.10 12.85 21.69
C ASP A 562 36.59 11.49 21.16
N PRO A 563 37.91 11.24 21.12
CA PRO A 563 38.47 9.96 20.68
C PRO A 563 37.96 8.76 21.48
N ALA A 564 37.62 8.94 22.77
CA ALA A 564 37.12 7.86 23.60
C ALA A 564 35.78 7.31 23.10
N MET A 565 34.92 8.18 22.55
CA MET A 565 33.61 7.77 22.02
C MET A 565 33.76 6.97 20.71
N ALA A 566 34.62 7.42 19.80
CA ALA A 566 34.93 6.70 18.56
C ALA A 566 35.54 5.31 18.86
N GLN A 567 36.46 5.25 19.82
CA GLN A 567 37.08 4.00 20.27
C GLN A 567 36.08 3.07 20.93
N SER A 568 35.17 3.59 21.76
CA SER A 568 34.10 2.82 22.40
C SER A 568 33.17 2.16 21.37
N PHE A 569 32.79 2.92 20.32
CA PHE A 569 32.01 2.37 19.21
C PHE A 569 32.73 1.21 18.53
N ILE A 570 33.99 1.36 18.12
CA ILE A 570 34.74 0.27 17.48
C ILE A 570 34.95 -0.92 18.42
N ALA A 571 35.26 -0.67 19.69
CA ALA A 571 35.43 -1.71 20.70
C ALA A 571 34.15 -2.53 20.90
N SER A 572 32.99 -1.87 20.91
CA SER A 572 31.68 -2.54 21.03
C SER A 572 31.40 -3.45 19.83
N VAL A 573 31.71 -3.00 18.61
CA VAL A 573 31.59 -3.82 17.39
C VAL A 573 32.53 -5.02 17.45
N GLN A 574 33.79 -4.84 17.87
CA GLN A 574 34.75 -5.94 17.98
C GLN A 574 34.36 -6.96 19.05
N SER A 575 33.80 -6.50 20.18
CA SER A 575 33.26 -7.37 21.23
C SER A 575 32.13 -8.26 20.69
N GLU A 576 31.16 -7.65 20.00
CA GLU A 576 30.06 -8.40 19.40
C GLU A 576 30.53 -9.34 18.28
N LYS A 577 31.45 -8.92 17.41
CA LYS A 577 32.06 -9.82 16.41
C LYS A 577 32.70 -11.04 17.06
N SER A 578 33.42 -10.85 18.16
CA SER A 578 34.04 -11.93 18.92
C SER A 578 32.99 -12.86 19.51
N ARG A 579 31.93 -12.31 20.12
CA ARG A 579 30.79 -13.08 20.65
C ARG A 579 30.13 -13.94 19.58
N PHE A 580 29.92 -13.40 18.38
CA PHE A 580 29.24 -14.10 17.28
C PHE A 580 30.16 -14.96 16.41
N GLY A 581 31.47 -14.95 16.63
CA GLY A 581 32.44 -15.69 15.82
C GLY A 581 32.61 -15.13 14.40
N ILE A 582 32.50 -13.81 14.22
CA ILE A 582 32.65 -13.15 12.91
C ILE A 582 34.11 -12.77 12.69
N SER A 583 34.73 -13.35 11.66
CA SER A 583 36.13 -13.12 11.28
C SER A 583 36.37 -11.90 10.37
N SER A 584 35.31 -11.23 9.90
CA SER A 584 35.42 -10.03 9.06
C SER A 584 36.28 -8.97 9.73
N GLN A 585 37.24 -8.36 9.03
CA GLN A 585 38.09 -7.30 9.60
C GLN A 585 37.41 -5.93 9.62
N LYS A 586 36.23 -5.79 9.00
CA LYS A 586 35.43 -4.58 9.02
C LYS A 586 34.94 -4.28 10.44
N VAL A 587 34.93 -3.00 10.79
CA VAL A 587 34.55 -2.50 12.12
C VAL A 587 33.64 -1.28 12.06
N LEU A 588 33.72 -0.50 10.98
CA LEU A 588 32.74 0.52 10.68
C LEU A 588 31.60 -0.06 9.84
N PRO A 589 30.38 0.51 9.92
CA PRO A 589 29.41 0.39 8.84
C PRO A 589 30.04 0.86 7.52
N ASP A 590 29.80 0.14 6.43
CA ASP A 590 30.39 0.50 5.13
C ASP A 590 29.96 1.90 4.66
N SER A 591 28.71 2.29 4.98
CA SER A 591 28.20 3.64 4.70
C SER A 591 28.98 4.75 5.40
N ILE A 592 29.45 4.50 6.64
CA ILE A 592 30.28 5.47 7.39
C ILE A 592 31.69 5.52 6.81
N ALA A 593 32.29 4.36 6.51
CA ALA A 593 33.61 4.29 5.90
C ALA A 593 33.63 5.02 4.54
N GLN A 594 32.58 4.84 3.72
CA GLN A 594 32.41 5.56 2.46
C GLN A 594 32.25 7.07 2.66
N ALA A 595 31.39 7.50 3.59
CA ALA A 595 31.19 8.93 3.87
C ALA A 595 32.49 9.62 4.35
N MET A 596 33.29 8.93 5.16
CA MET A 596 34.61 9.43 5.58
C MET A 596 35.58 9.55 4.40
N ALA A 597 35.61 8.56 3.50
CA ALA A 597 36.43 8.61 2.28
C ALA A 597 36.06 9.81 1.39
N GLU A 598 34.77 10.07 1.20
CA GLU A 598 34.24 11.20 0.42
C GLU A 598 34.53 12.54 1.12
N GLY A 599 34.42 12.59 2.45
CA GLY A 599 34.73 13.77 3.25
C GLY A 599 36.17 14.24 3.09
N PHE A 600 37.13 13.31 3.03
CA PHE A 600 38.54 13.64 2.79
C PHE A 600 38.75 14.28 1.40
N ASN A 601 38.00 13.82 0.40
CA ASN A 601 38.15 14.30 -0.98
C ASN A 601 37.60 15.72 -1.18
N ASN A 602 36.44 16.02 -0.60
CA ASN A 602 35.68 17.23 -0.94
C ASN A 602 36.22 18.52 -0.31
N ASN A 603 37.09 18.42 0.70
CA ASN A 603 37.68 19.58 1.34
C ASN A 603 39.07 19.90 0.75
N LYS A 604 39.21 21.10 0.18
CA LYS A 604 40.45 21.58 -0.45
C LYS A 604 41.61 21.74 0.54
N GLU A 605 41.31 21.98 1.81
CA GLU A 605 42.27 22.18 2.90
C GLU A 605 42.69 20.87 3.59
N THR A 606 42.06 19.75 3.27
CA THR A 606 42.47 18.45 3.81
C THR A 606 43.92 18.17 3.45
N THR A 607 44.73 17.80 4.44
CA THR A 607 46.12 17.36 4.27
C THR A 607 46.25 15.90 4.69
N VAL A 608 47.36 15.24 4.30
CA VAL A 608 47.66 13.89 4.81
C VAL A 608 47.73 13.87 6.34
N GLU A 609 48.23 14.95 6.95
CA GLU A 609 48.32 15.07 8.40
C GLU A 609 46.93 15.21 9.04
N SER A 610 46.02 15.99 8.46
CA SER A 610 44.65 16.07 8.97
C SER A 610 43.89 14.75 8.82
N ILE A 611 44.13 13.98 7.75
CA ILE A 611 43.57 12.63 7.58
C ILE A 611 44.10 11.71 8.69
N ARG A 612 45.41 11.73 8.95
CA ARG A 612 46.04 10.96 10.04
C ARG A 612 45.50 11.34 11.41
N GLN A 613 45.32 12.63 11.68
CA GLN A 613 44.72 13.11 12.94
C GLN A 613 43.29 12.61 13.11
N GLN A 614 42.46 12.63 12.05
CA GLN A 614 41.11 12.08 12.10
C GLN A 614 41.11 10.56 12.29
N LEU A 615 42.04 9.82 11.67
CA LEU A 615 42.20 8.39 11.90
C LEU A 615 42.71 8.10 13.32
N ASN A 616 43.57 8.94 13.90
CA ASN A 616 44.09 8.78 15.25
C ASN A 616 43.00 8.89 16.33
N ALA A 617 41.85 9.51 16.02
CA ALA A 617 40.70 9.52 16.93
C ALA A 617 40.22 8.08 17.28
N PHE A 618 40.45 7.11 16.39
CA PHE A 618 40.12 5.70 16.62
C PHE A 618 41.20 4.93 17.43
N GLY A 619 42.26 5.60 17.89
CA GLY A 619 43.28 5.06 18.79
C GLY A 619 43.89 3.73 18.31
N PRO A 620 43.82 2.64 19.08
CA PRO A 620 44.39 1.34 18.67
C PRO A 620 43.74 0.76 17.40
N TYR A 621 42.56 1.27 16.99
CA TYR A 621 41.82 0.79 15.84
C TYR A 621 42.07 1.59 14.55
N SER A 622 42.89 2.65 14.60
CA SER A 622 43.14 3.56 13.47
C SER A 622 43.59 2.85 12.20
N GLN A 623 44.41 1.80 12.32
CA GLN A 623 44.87 1.02 11.16
C GLN A 623 43.72 0.22 10.53
N ALA A 624 42.87 -0.44 11.33
CA ALA A 624 41.74 -1.22 10.83
C ALA A 624 40.70 -0.30 10.15
N VAL A 625 40.41 0.84 10.76
CA VAL A 625 39.51 1.87 10.21
C VAL A 625 40.07 2.46 8.92
N GLY A 626 41.34 2.84 8.91
CA GLY A 626 42.02 3.38 7.72
C GLY A 626 42.00 2.41 6.54
N ARG A 627 42.27 1.12 6.79
CA ARG A 627 42.17 0.07 5.75
C ARG A 627 40.76 -0.07 5.19
N GLN A 628 39.74 -0.04 6.05
CA GLN A 628 38.36 -0.11 5.59
C GLN A 628 37.95 1.11 4.75
N ILE A 629 38.34 2.32 5.17
CA ILE A 629 38.08 3.56 4.41
C ILE A 629 38.77 3.51 3.04
N MET A 630 40.03 3.05 2.98
CA MET A 630 40.74 2.86 1.70
C MET A 630 40.00 1.88 0.79
N GLY A 631 39.58 0.73 1.31
CA GLY A 631 38.86 -0.28 0.55
C GLY A 631 37.50 0.18 0.02
N GLN A 632 36.89 1.19 0.65
CA GLN A 632 35.63 1.81 0.22
C GLN A 632 35.85 3.06 -0.67
N SER A 633 37.08 3.57 -0.76
CA SER A 633 37.38 4.79 -1.50
C SER A 633 37.53 4.51 -2.99
N LYS A 634 36.83 5.30 -3.81
CA LYS A 634 37.05 5.37 -5.26
C LYS A 634 38.12 6.40 -5.65
N ASN A 635 38.69 7.11 -4.68
CA ASN A 635 39.70 8.12 -4.93
C ASN A 635 41.10 7.47 -4.90
N GLY A 636 41.65 7.21 -6.08
CA GLY A 636 42.99 6.63 -6.23
C GLY A 636 44.07 7.37 -5.43
N PRO A 637 44.18 8.71 -5.50
CA PRO A 637 45.11 9.48 -4.68
C PRO A 637 44.97 9.30 -3.16
N LEU A 638 43.75 9.19 -2.62
CA LEU A 638 43.51 8.89 -1.21
C LEU A 638 44.03 7.49 -0.85
N VAL A 639 43.72 6.50 -1.69
CA VAL A 639 44.19 5.12 -1.54
C VAL A 639 45.71 5.09 -1.57
N GLY A 640 46.36 5.75 -2.54
CA GLY A 640 47.82 5.82 -2.65
C GLY A 640 48.46 6.55 -1.47
N ALA A 641 47.88 7.67 -1.01
CA ALA A 641 48.43 8.44 0.10
C ALA A 641 48.35 7.70 1.43
N LEU A 642 47.24 6.98 1.68
CA LEU A 642 47.09 6.18 2.90
C LEU A 642 47.86 4.86 2.83
N SER A 643 47.95 4.24 1.66
CA SER A 643 48.68 2.97 1.47
C SER A 643 50.19 3.14 1.56
N ALA A 644 50.73 4.25 1.05
CA ALA A 644 52.17 4.46 1.04
C ALA A 644 52.76 4.71 2.44
N GLY A 645 51.97 5.25 3.38
CA GLY A 645 52.30 5.59 4.78
C GLY A 645 53.58 6.42 5.03
N ASN A 646 54.37 6.69 4.00
CA ASN A 646 55.59 7.47 3.98
C ASN A 646 55.26 8.87 3.45
N PRO A 647 55.53 9.95 4.23
CA PRO A 647 55.29 11.33 3.80
C PRO A 647 55.85 11.68 2.42
N ARG A 648 56.96 11.05 2.00
CA ARG A 648 57.59 11.29 0.69
C ARG A 648 56.75 10.82 -0.49
N ALA A 649 55.90 9.82 -0.30
CA ALA A 649 54.92 9.39 -1.29
C ALA A 649 53.54 10.00 -1.02
N SER A 650 53.08 10.01 0.23
CA SER A 650 51.71 10.37 0.57
C SER A 650 51.39 11.85 0.36
N VAL A 651 52.32 12.75 0.72
CA VAL A 651 52.12 14.21 0.57
C VAL A 651 52.02 14.62 -0.90
N PRO A 652 52.96 14.27 -1.80
CA PRO A 652 52.85 14.65 -3.21
C PRO A 652 51.63 14.07 -3.90
N LEU A 653 51.29 12.80 -3.65
CA LEU A 653 50.09 12.17 -4.23
C LEU A 653 48.81 12.90 -3.82
N TRP A 654 48.74 13.32 -2.55
CA TRP A 654 47.59 14.05 -2.02
C TRP A 654 47.53 15.52 -2.50
N GLN A 655 48.67 16.18 -2.63
CA GLN A 655 48.76 17.55 -3.16
C GLN A 655 48.28 17.59 -4.62
N GLU A 656 48.68 16.62 -5.43
CA GLU A 656 48.32 16.51 -6.85
C GLU A 656 47.00 15.75 -7.10
N ARG A 657 46.18 15.51 -6.06
CA ARG A 657 44.96 14.67 -6.16
C ARG A 657 43.93 15.17 -7.19
N ASN A 658 43.88 16.48 -7.40
CA ASN A 658 42.94 17.10 -8.34
C ASN A 658 43.48 17.18 -9.77
N THR A 659 44.75 16.84 -9.99
CA THR A 659 45.39 16.84 -11.31
C THR A 659 45.15 15.48 -11.98
N PRO A 660 44.46 15.41 -13.13
CA PRO A 660 44.27 14.16 -13.85
C PRO A 660 45.61 13.52 -14.25
N THR A 661 45.67 12.18 -14.27
CA THR A 661 46.88 11.44 -14.64
C THR A 661 47.37 11.80 -16.06
N SER A 662 46.43 12.10 -16.97
CA SER A 662 46.74 12.60 -18.32
C SER A 662 47.44 13.96 -18.32
N ALA A 663 47.02 14.89 -17.46
CA ALA A 663 47.63 16.23 -17.37
C ALA A 663 49.06 16.17 -16.79
N LEU A 664 49.31 15.27 -15.83
CA LEU A 664 50.66 14.99 -15.35
C LEU A 664 51.54 14.43 -16.46
N LYS A 665 50.99 13.50 -17.25
CA LYS A 665 51.66 12.90 -18.41
C LYS A 665 52.04 13.96 -19.47
N GLU A 666 51.10 14.84 -19.82
CA GLU A 666 51.34 15.97 -20.72
C GLU A 666 52.42 16.91 -20.21
N SER A 667 52.42 17.20 -18.91
CA SER A 667 53.44 18.04 -18.26
C SER A 667 54.84 17.43 -18.34
N VAL A 668 54.96 16.11 -18.18
CA VAL A 668 56.25 15.40 -18.34
C VAL A 668 56.74 15.50 -19.78
N VAL A 669 55.86 15.27 -20.77
CA VAL A 669 56.20 15.39 -22.19
C VAL A 669 56.60 16.82 -22.56
N ALA A 670 55.88 17.82 -22.05
CA ALA A 670 56.19 19.23 -22.30
C ALA A 670 57.56 19.63 -21.75
N LYS A 671 57.95 19.09 -20.59
CA LYS A 671 59.23 19.39 -19.95
C LYS A 671 60.41 18.64 -20.57
N ASN A 672 60.22 17.37 -20.95
CA ASN A 672 61.32 16.44 -21.27
C ASN A 672 61.30 15.90 -22.71
N GLY A 673 60.33 16.30 -23.54
CA GLY A 673 60.22 15.89 -24.94
C GLY A 673 59.33 14.66 -25.17
N LYS A 674 58.97 14.42 -26.45
CA LYS A 674 58.12 13.29 -26.87
C LYS A 674 58.76 11.95 -26.53
N GLY A 675 57.97 11.03 -25.96
CA GLY A 675 58.40 9.67 -25.58
C GLY A 675 58.86 9.53 -24.13
N SER A 676 59.06 10.64 -23.41
CA SER A 676 59.46 10.64 -22.00
C SER A 676 58.40 10.04 -21.06
N ASP A 677 57.12 10.13 -21.43
CA ASP A 677 56.00 9.51 -20.75
C ASP A 677 56.01 7.98 -20.82
N THR A 678 56.35 7.44 -22.00
CA THR A 678 56.45 5.98 -22.22
C THR A 678 57.63 5.42 -21.45
N SER A 679 58.75 6.16 -21.40
CA SER A 679 59.90 5.81 -20.56
C SER A 679 59.53 5.76 -19.08
N VAL A 680 58.79 6.75 -18.56
CA VAL A 680 58.33 6.75 -17.15
C VAL A 680 57.48 5.52 -16.81
N MET A 681 56.55 5.14 -17.69
CA MET A 681 55.70 3.97 -17.46
C MET A 681 56.50 2.66 -17.45
N GLN A 682 57.46 2.52 -18.35
CA GLN A 682 58.33 1.34 -18.40
C GLN A 682 59.21 1.23 -17.15
N GLU A 683 59.86 2.34 -16.76
CA GLU A 683 60.71 2.38 -15.57
C GLU A 683 59.92 2.08 -14.28
N TRP A 684 58.67 2.54 -14.18
CA TRP A 684 57.77 2.17 -13.08
C TRP A 684 57.42 0.67 -13.09
N ALA A 685 57.06 0.13 -14.26
CA ALA A 685 56.72 -1.27 -14.39
C ALA A 685 57.89 -2.18 -13.96
N ASP A 686 59.12 -1.78 -14.30
CA ASP A 686 60.33 -2.50 -13.92
C ASP A 686 60.65 -2.33 -12.42
N ALA A 687 60.55 -1.10 -11.88
CA ALA A 687 60.82 -0.82 -10.46
C ALA A 687 59.82 -1.46 -9.49
N SER A 688 58.61 -1.78 -9.96
CA SER A 688 57.52 -2.33 -9.13
C SER A 688 57.22 -3.81 -9.39
N ALA A 689 57.95 -4.46 -10.30
CA ALA A 689 57.67 -5.81 -10.78
C ALA A 689 57.54 -6.86 -9.66
N ASP A 690 58.48 -6.86 -8.72
CA ASP A 690 58.51 -7.85 -7.63
C ASP A 690 57.31 -7.67 -6.68
N PHE A 691 56.98 -6.42 -6.33
CA PHE A 691 55.85 -6.13 -5.45
C PHE A 691 54.52 -6.45 -6.16
N ARG A 692 54.40 -6.08 -7.44
CA ARG A 692 53.23 -6.40 -8.28
C ARG A 692 52.95 -7.89 -8.26
N GLN A 693 53.98 -8.73 -8.38
CA GLN A 693 53.81 -10.18 -8.40
C GLN A 693 53.13 -10.69 -7.13
N THR A 694 53.54 -10.19 -5.95
CA THR A 694 52.91 -10.57 -4.66
C THR A 694 51.44 -10.15 -4.55
N MET A 695 51.05 -9.07 -5.24
CA MET A 695 49.67 -8.60 -5.26
C MET A 695 48.81 -9.37 -6.24
N LEU A 696 49.34 -9.74 -7.41
CA LEU A 696 48.57 -10.45 -8.44
C LEU A 696 48.20 -11.88 -8.04
N VAL A 697 49.04 -12.54 -7.24
CA VAL A 697 48.76 -13.88 -6.72
C VAL A 697 47.80 -13.86 -5.52
N GLN A 698 47.58 -12.69 -4.91
CA GLN A 698 46.65 -12.51 -3.80
C GLN A 698 45.20 -12.43 -4.31
N PRO A 699 44.24 -13.11 -3.66
CA PRO A 699 42.82 -12.98 -3.99
C PRO A 699 42.35 -11.52 -3.90
N GLY A 700 41.76 -11.02 -4.99
CA GLY A 700 41.33 -9.62 -5.09
C GLY A 700 42.47 -8.60 -5.30
N GLY A 701 43.73 -9.05 -5.27
CA GLY A 701 44.91 -8.18 -5.35
C GLY A 701 45.14 -7.55 -6.72
N ALA A 702 44.57 -8.10 -7.81
CA ALA A 702 44.58 -7.45 -9.13
C ALA A 702 43.85 -6.10 -9.14
N GLY A 703 42.72 -5.98 -8.43
CA GLY A 703 41.98 -4.72 -8.30
C GLY A 703 42.74 -3.70 -7.46
N SER A 704 43.27 -4.14 -6.31
CA SER A 704 44.11 -3.32 -5.44
C SER A 704 45.40 -2.86 -6.14
N TRP A 705 46.00 -3.73 -6.95
CA TRP A 705 47.18 -3.40 -7.76
C TRP A 705 46.85 -2.33 -8.80
N SER A 706 45.73 -2.44 -9.52
CA SER A 706 45.37 -1.44 -10.55
C SER A 706 45.33 -0.01 -10.01
N THR A 707 44.82 0.19 -8.79
CA THR A 707 44.81 1.50 -8.14
C THR A 707 46.21 1.94 -7.70
N LEU A 708 46.98 1.03 -7.09
CA LEU A 708 48.34 1.34 -6.63
C LEU A 708 49.31 1.60 -7.79
N ASP A 709 49.15 0.88 -8.90
CA ASP A 709 49.91 1.03 -10.14
C ASP A 709 49.74 2.44 -10.71
N GLU A 710 48.50 2.93 -10.82
CA GLU A 710 48.23 4.29 -11.28
C GLU A 710 48.88 5.33 -10.35
N GLN A 711 48.77 5.15 -9.02
CA GLN A 711 49.37 6.10 -8.08
C GLN A 711 50.89 6.07 -8.10
N GLY A 712 51.51 4.91 -8.31
CA GLY A 712 52.95 4.79 -8.48
C GLY A 712 53.48 5.47 -9.73
N GLN A 713 52.77 5.32 -10.85
CA GLN A 713 53.06 6.08 -12.07
C GLN A 713 52.93 7.59 -11.83
N ARG A 714 51.88 8.03 -11.11
CA ARG A 714 51.68 9.44 -10.74
C ARG A 714 52.83 9.97 -9.89
N LEU A 715 53.24 9.25 -8.85
CA LEU A 715 54.37 9.65 -8.00
C LEU A 715 55.67 9.74 -8.80
N THR A 716 55.90 8.80 -9.71
CA THR A 716 57.05 8.81 -10.62
C THR A 716 57.04 10.06 -11.50
N MET A 717 55.90 10.38 -12.13
CA MET A 717 55.75 11.60 -12.93
C MET A 717 55.99 12.88 -12.11
N ILE A 718 55.47 12.95 -10.88
CA ILE A 718 55.70 14.09 -9.98
C ILE A 718 57.19 14.25 -9.66
N ASN A 719 57.91 13.17 -9.39
CA ASN A 719 59.34 13.19 -9.11
C ASN A 719 60.16 13.64 -10.34
N VAL A 720 59.76 13.22 -11.55
CA VAL A 720 60.38 13.68 -12.81
C VAL A 720 60.14 15.18 -13.04
N LEU A 721 58.91 15.66 -12.78
CA LEU A 721 58.58 17.08 -12.86
C LEU A 721 59.36 17.92 -11.83
N ARG A 722 59.80 17.31 -10.71
CA ARG A 722 60.72 17.91 -9.73
C ARG A 722 62.20 17.85 -10.11
N GLY A 723 62.53 17.27 -11.26
CA GLY A 723 63.88 17.27 -11.84
C GLY A 723 64.66 15.96 -11.68
N MET A 724 64.03 14.88 -11.21
CA MET A 724 64.66 13.57 -11.19
C MET A 724 64.65 12.92 -12.59
N ASP A 725 65.66 12.11 -12.87
CA ASP A 725 65.66 11.20 -14.03
C ASP A 725 64.56 10.13 -13.89
N ALA A 726 63.99 9.65 -15.00
CA ALA A 726 62.85 8.75 -15.01
C ALA A 726 63.10 7.43 -14.25
N GLY A 727 64.27 6.80 -14.44
CA GLY A 727 64.60 5.54 -13.77
C GLY A 727 64.87 5.74 -12.28
N ALA A 728 65.53 6.85 -11.91
CA ALA A 728 65.74 7.22 -10.51
C ALA A 728 64.42 7.57 -9.81
N ALA A 729 63.53 8.28 -10.51
CA ALA A 729 62.20 8.66 -10.02
C ALA A 729 61.32 7.43 -9.78
N ALA A 730 61.34 6.44 -10.68
CA ALA A 730 60.56 5.21 -10.57
C ALA A 730 61.02 4.35 -9.39
N LYS A 731 62.34 4.16 -9.25
CA LYS A 731 62.91 3.43 -8.10
C LYS A 731 62.61 4.12 -6.77
N GLN A 732 62.71 5.45 -6.73
CA GLN A 732 62.37 6.22 -5.53
C GLN A 732 60.87 6.14 -5.21
N ALA A 733 59.99 6.22 -6.22
CA ALA A 733 58.55 6.08 -6.06
C ALA A 733 58.17 4.68 -5.54
N ALA A 734 58.74 3.62 -6.10
CA ALA A 734 58.54 2.25 -5.64
C ALA A 734 59.05 2.07 -4.19
N ALA A 735 60.20 2.66 -3.86
CA ALA A 735 60.75 2.64 -2.50
C ALA A 735 59.88 3.39 -1.48
N ASP A 736 59.39 4.58 -1.84
CA ASP A 736 58.56 5.38 -0.97
C ASP A 736 57.14 4.81 -0.82
N MET A 737 56.62 4.10 -1.82
CA MET A 737 55.30 3.45 -1.74
C MET A 737 55.32 2.07 -1.08
N PHE A 738 56.36 1.26 -1.35
CA PHE A 738 56.34 -0.16 -1.00
C PHE A 738 57.60 -0.60 -0.25
N THR A 739 58.80 -0.32 -0.78
CA THR A 739 60.05 -0.94 -0.29
C THR A 739 60.50 -0.43 1.09
N SER A 740 59.98 0.72 1.52
CA SER A 740 60.12 1.19 2.92
C SER A 740 59.18 0.48 3.90
N GLN A 741 58.11 -0.14 3.39
CA GLN A 741 57.04 -0.76 4.18
C GLN A 741 56.99 -2.28 4.11
N TYR A 742 57.61 -2.89 3.10
CA TYR A 742 57.56 -4.32 2.87
C TYR A 742 58.91 -4.86 2.40
N THR A 743 59.23 -6.09 2.80
CA THR A 743 60.23 -6.92 2.14
C THR A 743 59.52 -8.00 1.32
N VAL A 744 59.78 -8.01 0.01
CA VAL A 744 59.20 -9.02 -0.90
C VAL A 744 60.02 -10.31 -0.84
N ASN A 745 59.34 -11.44 -0.87
CA ASN A 745 59.92 -12.76 -0.99
C ASN A 745 59.07 -13.62 -1.92
N ASP A 746 59.50 -13.73 -3.18
CA ASP A 746 58.85 -14.49 -4.25
C ASP A 746 57.36 -14.13 -4.40
N THR A 747 56.46 -14.99 -3.94
CA THR A 747 55.00 -14.84 -4.08
C THR A 747 54.33 -14.09 -2.91
N TYR A 748 55.08 -13.66 -1.90
CA TYR A 748 54.52 -12.94 -0.75
C TYR A 748 55.42 -11.79 -0.28
N ARG A 749 54.88 -10.93 0.58
CA ARG A 749 55.56 -9.77 1.17
C ARG A 749 55.42 -9.76 2.69
N VAL A 750 56.44 -9.26 3.38
CA VAL A 750 56.48 -9.14 4.84
C VAL A 750 56.51 -7.66 5.21
N PRO A 751 55.52 -7.14 5.96
CA PRO A 751 55.52 -5.74 6.36
C PRO A 751 56.66 -5.42 7.35
N THR A 752 57.47 -4.41 7.05
CA THR A 752 58.65 -4.02 7.83
C THR A 752 58.27 -3.45 9.20
N TYR A 753 57.11 -2.81 9.32
CA TYR A 753 56.61 -2.25 10.59
C TYR A 753 56.27 -3.32 11.63
N LEU A 754 56.07 -4.58 11.23
CA LEU A 754 55.83 -5.68 12.16
C LEU A 754 57.14 -6.16 12.83
N GLY A 755 58.30 -5.69 12.37
CA GLY A 755 59.60 -5.99 12.97
C GLY A 755 60.10 -7.43 12.74
N TYR A 756 59.42 -8.22 11.92
CA TYR A 756 59.83 -9.59 11.60
C TYR A 756 61.02 -9.60 10.64
N GLN A 757 61.96 -10.51 10.88
CA GLN A 757 63.07 -10.75 9.97
C GLN A 757 62.58 -11.58 8.76
N PRO A 758 62.72 -11.12 7.51
CA PRO A 758 62.22 -11.82 6.33
C PRO A 758 62.72 -13.27 6.22
N ASP A 759 63.98 -13.51 6.55
CA ASP A 759 64.60 -14.84 6.57
C ASP A 759 63.93 -15.79 7.59
N TYR A 760 63.45 -15.25 8.72
CA TYR A 760 62.78 -16.04 9.75
C TYR A 760 61.37 -16.40 9.30
N ILE A 761 60.67 -15.47 8.65
CA ILE A 761 59.35 -15.75 8.08
C ILE A 761 59.46 -16.83 6.98
N ALA A 762 60.44 -16.71 6.08
CA ALA A 762 60.68 -17.70 5.03
C ALA A 762 60.99 -19.09 5.62
N ARG A 763 61.85 -19.15 6.64
CA ARG A 763 62.17 -20.39 7.34
C ARG A 763 60.95 -20.98 8.06
N GLY A 764 60.21 -20.15 8.78
CA GLY A 764 58.99 -20.55 9.47
C GLY A 764 57.97 -21.14 8.50
N ALA A 765 57.80 -20.50 7.34
CA ALA A 765 56.86 -20.94 6.31
C ALA A 765 57.26 -22.30 5.72
N SER A 766 58.57 -22.53 5.52
CA SER A 766 59.10 -23.85 5.14
C SER A 766 58.85 -24.89 6.23
N LEU A 767 59.19 -24.59 7.49
CA LEU A 767 59.02 -25.50 8.63
C LEU A 767 57.57 -25.87 8.86
N PHE A 768 56.64 -24.91 8.69
CA PHE A 768 55.21 -25.15 8.78
C PHE A 768 54.78 -26.17 7.72
N LYS A 769 55.16 -25.93 6.46
CA LYS A 769 54.85 -26.81 5.33
C LYS A 769 55.43 -28.22 5.52
N ASP A 770 56.64 -28.33 6.05
CA ASP A 770 57.31 -29.61 6.33
C ASP A 770 56.58 -30.42 7.42
N LYS A 771 55.98 -29.74 8.40
CA LYS A 771 55.26 -30.36 9.53
C LYS A 771 53.81 -30.74 9.21
N LEU A 772 53.27 -30.34 8.05
CA LEU A 772 51.93 -30.75 7.63
C LEU A 772 51.85 -32.28 7.50
N THR A 773 50.72 -32.82 7.92
CA THR A 773 50.37 -34.25 7.82
C THR A 773 49.15 -34.44 6.92
N ALA A 774 48.98 -35.65 6.37
CA ALA A 774 47.93 -35.93 5.41
C ALA A 774 46.51 -35.78 5.99
N ASP A 775 46.32 -36.08 7.28
CA ASP A 775 45.02 -35.95 7.96
C ASP A 775 44.64 -34.50 8.29
N GLN A 776 45.58 -33.57 8.18
CA GLN A 776 45.31 -32.14 8.38
C GLN A 776 44.84 -31.46 7.09
N LEU A 777 44.89 -32.13 5.95
CA LEU A 777 44.57 -31.56 4.64
C LEU A 777 43.23 -32.09 4.12
N GLN A 778 42.46 -31.21 3.48
CA GLN A 778 41.36 -31.66 2.63
C GLN A 778 41.94 -32.39 1.41
N PRO A 779 41.55 -33.64 1.13
CA PRO A 779 42.14 -34.38 0.02
C PRO A 779 41.76 -33.79 -1.34
N LEU A 780 42.72 -33.73 -2.27
CA LEU A 780 42.48 -33.35 -3.65
C LEU A 780 41.63 -34.41 -4.37
N ASN A 781 40.76 -33.98 -5.27
CA ASN A 781 39.90 -34.90 -6.01
C ASN A 781 40.65 -35.51 -7.21
N PHE A 782 41.08 -36.77 -7.09
CA PHE A 782 41.70 -37.53 -8.17
C PHE A 782 40.71 -38.46 -8.92
N GLY A 783 39.41 -38.33 -8.65
CA GLY A 783 38.33 -39.15 -9.23
C GLY A 783 37.75 -40.18 -8.26
N SER A 784 36.54 -40.67 -8.54
CA SER A 784 35.75 -41.54 -7.64
C SER A 784 36.26 -42.98 -7.47
N LYS A 785 37.36 -43.36 -8.15
CA LYS A 785 37.93 -44.72 -8.12
C LYS A 785 39.30 -44.80 -7.44
N THR A 786 39.81 -43.68 -6.90
CA THR A 786 41.13 -43.62 -6.25
C THR A 786 41.01 -44.00 -4.77
N PRO A 787 41.86 -44.91 -4.24
CA PRO A 787 41.85 -45.23 -2.81
C PRO A 787 42.10 -44.00 -1.92
N ASP A 788 41.38 -43.89 -0.81
CA ASP A 788 41.45 -42.73 0.11
C ASP A 788 42.86 -42.50 0.68
N GLU A 789 43.57 -43.57 1.02
CA GLU A 789 44.93 -43.49 1.58
C GLU A 789 45.93 -42.94 0.56
N PHE A 790 45.83 -43.37 -0.70
CA PHE A 790 46.63 -42.85 -1.81
C PHE A 790 46.30 -41.37 -2.09
N THR A 791 45.01 -41.02 -2.08
CA THR A 791 44.54 -39.65 -2.28
C THR A 791 45.09 -38.70 -1.22
N LYS A 792 45.10 -39.13 0.05
CA LYS A 792 45.70 -38.38 1.16
C LYS A 792 47.22 -38.24 1.03
N SER A 793 47.94 -39.33 0.71
CA SER A 793 49.41 -39.29 0.55
C SER A 793 49.84 -38.43 -0.64
N GLN A 794 49.14 -38.54 -1.77
CA GLN A 794 49.42 -37.75 -2.95
C GLN A 794 49.11 -36.27 -2.71
N THR A 795 48.01 -35.96 -2.04
CA THR A 795 47.68 -34.57 -1.64
C THR A 795 48.81 -33.96 -0.79
N LEU A 796 49.32 -34.70 0.20
CA LEU A 796 50.43 -34.22 1.03
C LEU A 796 51.71 -34.00 0.20
N TYR A 797 52.02 -34.89 -0.75
CA TYR A 797 53.16 -34.74 -1.64
C TYR A 797 53.05 -33.48 -2.51
N GLU A 798 51.89 -33.26 -3.14
CA GLU A 798 51.65 -32.07 -3.97
C GLU A 798 51.75 -30.79 -3.13
N VAL A 799 51.15 -30.78 -1.94
CA VAL A 799 51.19 -29.61 -1.06
C VAL A 799 52.61 -29.32 -0.58
N LYS A 800 53.42 -30.33 -0.21
CA LYS A 800 54.79 -30.08 0.25
C LYS A 800 55.70 -29.53 -0.84
N ASN A 801 55.63 -30.10 -2.05
CA ASN A 801 56.59 -29.79 -3.11
C ASN A 801 56.16 -28.64 -4.02
N ASN A 802 54.86 -28.52 -4.28
CA ASN A 802 54.33 -27.63 -5.33
C ASN A 802 53.49 -26.48 -4.78
N ALA A 803 53.15 -26.48 -3.48
CA ALA A 803 52.46 -25.35 -2.88
C ALA A 803 53.39 -24.18 -2.55
N HIS A 804 52.87 -22.97 -2.77
CA HIS A 804 53.51 -21.71 -2.48
C HIS A 804 52.66 -20.87 -1.51
N TRP A 805 53.32 -19.91 -0.87
CA TRP A 805 52.69 -19.05 0.11
C TRP A 805 52.30 -17.73 -0.50
N VAL A 806 51.07 -17.28 -0.21
CA VAL A 806 50.53 -16.01 -0.66
C VAL A 806 50.08 -15.22 0.56
N ASN A 807 50.21 -13.89 0.54
CA ASN A 807 49.66 -13.05 1.59
C ASN A 807 48.17 -13.32 1.81
N ASN A 808 47.76 -13.45 3.07
CA ASN A 808 46.34 -13.36 3.40
C ASN A 808 45.80 -11.96 3.09
N SER A 809 44.48 -11.77 3.12
CA SER A 809 43.83 -10.50 2.72
C SER A 809 44.23 -9.26 3.54
N ASP A 810 44.90 -9.42 4.69
CA ASP A 810 45.27 -8.33 5.61
C ASP A 810 46.78 -8.17 5.84
N ASP A 811 47.61 -8.90 5.08
CA ASP A 811 49.08 -8.91 5.17
C ASP A 811 49.63 -9.20 6.58
N THR A 812 48.92 -9.99 7.38
CA THR A 812 49.38 -10.42 8.71
C THR A 812 49.92 -11.85 8.74
N GLY A 813 49.79 -12.57 7.63
CA GLY A 813 50.19 -13.95 7.52
C GLY A 813 50.09 -14.47 6.10
N LEU A 814 50.21 -15.78 5.96
CA LEU A 814 50.28 -16.48 4.69
C LEU A 814 49.15 -17.52 4.58
N VAL A 815 48.63 -17.68 3.37
CA VAL A 815 47.70 -18.74 2.97
C VAL A 815 48.42 -19.64 1.97
N LEU A 816 48.20 -20.95 2.11
CA LEU A 816 48.87 -21.95 1.28
C LEU A 816 48.08 -22.22 -0.01
N TYR A 817 48.75 -22.11 -1.16
CA TYR A 817 48.16 -22.32 -2.48
C TYR A 817 48.89 -23.42 -3.24
N LEU A 818 48.13 -24.26 -3.94
CA LEU A 818 48.65 -25.17 -4.95
C LEU A 818 48.11 -24.74 -6.32
N GLY A 819 48.98 -24.23 -7.18
CA GLY A 819 48.54 -23.48 -8.36
C GLY A 819 47.63 -22.32 -7.93
N ASN A 820 46.44 -22.20 -8.51
CA ASN A 820 45.48 -21.15 -8.15
C ASN A 820 44.47 -21.58 -7.06
N ASN A 821 44.63 -22.78 -6.46
CA ASN A 821 43.67 -23.34 -5.50
C ASN A 821 44.15 -23.19 -4.05
N VAL A 822 43.31 -22.60 -3.20
CA VAL A 822 43.50 -22.56 -1.75
C VAL A 822 43.52 -23.98 -1.19
N GLN A 823 44.50 -24.28 -0.36
CA GLN A 823 44.55 -25.53 0.38
C GLN A 823 43.78 -25.38 1.69
N ASN A 824 42.84 -26.29 1.92
CA ASN A 824 42.00 -26.29 3.13
C ASN A 824 42.45 -27.38 4.11
N ASP A 825 42.15 -27.14 5.38
CA ASP A 825 42.25 -28.14 6.43
C ASP A 825 41.15 -29.21 6.31
N ALA A 826 41.23 -30.26 7.12
CA ALA A 826 40.24 -31.34 7.14
C ALA A 826 38.80 -30.87 7.50
N SER A 827 38.63 -29.67 8.06
CA SER A 827 37.34 -29.06 8.36
C SER A 827 36.83 -28.14 7.23
N GLY A 828 37.57 -28.03 6.13
CA GLY A 828 37.23 -27.21 4.98
C GLY A 828 37.61 -25.73 5.11
N ASN A 829 38.43 -25.36 6.11
CA ASN A 829 38.91 -23.98 6.27
C ASN A 829 40.26 -23.76 5.57
N PRO A 830 40.53 -22.60 4.96
CA PRO A 830 41.83 -22.28 4.38
C PRO A 830 43.00 -22.42 5.36
N ILE A 831 44.06 -23.11 4.95
CA ILE A 831 45.30 -23.23 5.73
C ILE A 831 45.99 -21.88 5.75
N THR A 832 45.91 -21.22 6.90
CA THR A 832 46.41 -19.88 7.14
C THR A 832 47.33 -19.89 8.35
N VAL A 833 48.45 -19.16 8.28
CA VAL A 833 49.42 -19.04 9.36
C VAL A 833 49.87 -17.60 9.54
N SER A 834 49.92 -17.12 10.79
CA SER A 834 50.32 -15.74 11.08
C SER A 834 51.83 -15.56 11.00
N PHE A 835 52.30 -14.35 10.67
CA PHE A 835 53.74 -14.04 10.72
C PHE A 835 54.34 -14.22 12.12
N ALA A 836 53.56 -13.99 13.17
CA ALA A 836 53.98 -14.23 14.55
C ALA A 836 54.30 -15.71 14.80
N ASP A 837 53.43 -16.60 14.31
CA ASP A 837 53.62 -18.05 14.45
C ASP A 837 54.80 -18.54 13.61
N LEU A 838 54.96 -18.02 12.39
CA LEU A 838 56.11 -18.35 11.53
C LEU A 838 57.43 -17.93 12.15
N ASP A 839 57.52 -16.70 12.68
CA ASP A 839 58.71 -16.20 13.37
C ASP A 839 59.02 -17.04 14.62
N LYS A 840 57.99 -17.37 15.41
CA LYS A 840 58.12 -18.26 16.58
C LYS A 840 58.61 -19.65 16.18
N MET A 841 58.09 -20.23 15.10
CA MET A 841 58.52 -21.54 14.59
C MET A 841 59.97 -21.52 14.13
N ALA A 842 60.40 -20.48 13.41
CA ALA A 842 61.77 -20.33 12.96
C ALA A 842 62.76 -20.19 14.12
N LYS A 843 62.40 -19.43 15.17
CA LYS A 843 63.21 -19.29 16.39
C LYS A 843 63.32 -20.58 17.19
N ALA A 844 62.27 -21.41 17.18
CA ALA A 844 62.26 -22.70 17.85
C ALA A 844 63.12 -23.77 17.14
N ASP A 845 63.38 -23.64 15.83
CA ASP A 845 64.22 -24.56 15.05
C ASP A 845 65.17 -23.81 14.08
N PRO A 846 66.24 -23.19 14.62
CA PRO A 846 67.15 -22.35 13.85
C PRO A 846 68.05 -23.17 12.90
N SER A 847 68.33 -22.64 11.71
CA SER A 847 69.20 -23.29 10.71
C SER A 847 70.66 -23.39 11.17
N TRP A 848 71.44 -24.29 10.55
CA TRP A 848 72.86 -24.48 10.88
C TRP A 848 73.68 -23.18 10.80
N TRP A 849 73.53 -22.39 9.72
CA TRP A 849 74.20 -21.09 9.55
C TRP A 849 73.80 -20.06 10.61
N GLN A 850 72.54 -20.07 11.07
CA GLN A 850 72.06 -19.19 12.13
C GLN A 850 72.59 -19.60 13.52
N ARG A 851 72.79 -20.90 13.76
CA ARG A 851 73.47 -21.39 14.98
C ARG A 851 74.93 -20.97 15.05
N VAL A 852 75.59 -20.82 13.90
CA VAL A 852 76.98 -20.35 13.80
C VAL A 852 77.06 -18.83 13.98
N LYS A 853 76.17 -18.06 13.34
CA LYS A 853 76.14 -16.58 13.44
C LYS A 853 75.84 -16.07 14.86
N ASN A 854 75.04 -16.80 15.63
CA ASN A 854 74.71 -16.45 17.03
C ASN A 854 75.79 -16.84 18.06
N ARG A 855 76.94 -17.38 17.64
CA ARG A 855 78.09 -17.70 18.52
C ARG A 855 79.17 -16.61 18.57
N GLU A 856 79.06 -15.54 17.78
CA GLU A 856 79.96 -14.39 17.88
C GLU A 856 79.40 -13.34 18.88
N THR A 857 80.19 -13.03 19.90
CA THR A 857 79.92 -12.07 20.99
C THR A 857 79.82 -10.61 20.51
N PRO A 858 79.21 -9.69 21.30
CA PRO A 858 78.61 -8.46 20.78
C PRO A 858 79.62 -7.36 20.39
N TYR A 859 79.39 -6.73 19.24
CA TYR A 859 80.05 -5.48 18.87
C TYR A 859 79.55 -4.32 19.75
N THR A 860 80.49 -3.68 20.44
CA THR A 860 80.28 -2.43 21.19
C THR A 860 80.64 -1.26 20.27
N PRO A 861 79.78 -0.25 20.05
CA PRO A 861 80.09 0.85 19.14
C PRO A 861 81.13 1.82 19.74
N GLY A 862 82.23 2.03 19.02
CA GLY A 862 83.13 3.17 19.20
C GLY A 862 84.59 2.78 19.42
N THR A 863 85.38 2.71 18.35
CA THR A 863 86.71 3.34 18.23
C THR A 863 87.31 3.05 16.86
N GLU A 864 87.84 4.12 16.25
CA GLU A 864 88.92 4.13 15.25
C GLU A 864 88.60 3.72 13.80
N ARG A 865 88.22 4.77 13.04
CA ARG A 865 88.87 5.10 11.76
C ARG A 865 90.37 4.78 11.85
N ASP A 866 90.85 3.75 11.16
CA ASP A 866 92.19 3.70 10.51
C ASP A 866 92.58 2.32 9.93
N ALA A 867 91.81 1.26 10.14
CA ALA A 867 92.14 -0.06 9.55
C ALA A 867 91.70 -0.27 8.07
N ARG A 868 91.29 0.79 7.36
CA ARG A 868 90.86 0.72 5.94
C ARG A 868 91.99 0.95 4.92
N ALA A 869 93.22 1.22 5.38
CA ALA A 869 94.36 1.54 4.53
C ALA A 869 95.41 0.42 4.38
N GLN A 870 95.34 -0.69 5.12
CA GLN A 870 96.37 -1.75 5.04
C GLN A 870 95.91 -3.09 4.41
N ASN A 871 94.61 -3.31 4.17
CA ASN A 871 94.13 -4.54 3.51
C ASN A 871 93.86 -4.40 2.00
N LEU A 872 94.17 -3.24 1.40
CA LEU A 872 94.11 -3.02 -0.05
C LEU A 872 95.44 -3.31 -0.78
N GLN A 873 96.46 -3.81 -0.07
CA GLN A 873 97.77 -4.18 -0.64
C GLN A 873 98.04 -5.69 -0.70
N GLY A 874 97.27 -6.54 0.00
CA GLY A 874 97.49 -8.00 0.04
C GLY A 874 96.74 -8.84 -1.00
N LEU A 875 95.80 -8.25 -1.76
CA LEU A 875 94.97 -8.99 -2.74
C LEU A 875 95.27 -8.62 -4.20
N ARG A 876 96.35 -7.87 -4.45
CA ARG A 876 96.82 -7.52 -5.80
C ARG A 876 97.92 -8.42 -6.37
N GLU A 877 98.35 -9.47 -5.65
CA GLU A 877 99.51 -10.29 -6.04
C GLU A 877 99.26 -11.79 -6.28
N THR A 878 98.03 -12.32 -6.15
CA THR A 878 97.88 -13.79 -6.29
C THR A 878 97.32 -14.29 -7.62
N TYR A 879 96.57 -13.50 -8.41
CA TYR A 879 96.16 -13.97 -9.75
C TYR A 879 95.94 -12.80 -10.73
N GLY A 880 96.99 -12.46 -11.48
CA GLY A 880 96.90 -11.73 -12.74
C GLY A 880 97.25 -12.66 -13.90
N GLY A 881 96.36 -12.81 -14.88
CA GLY A 881 96.63 -13.61 -16.08
C GLY A 881 95.43 -13.80 -17.03
N GLN A 882 95.09 -12.73 -17.75
CA GLN A 882 94.47 -12.62 -19.08
C GLN A 882 93.48 -13.70 -19.64
N SER A 883 92.25 -13.21 -19.88
CA SER A 883 91.49 -13.23 -21.16
C SER A 883 91.39 -14.52 -21.99
N GLN A 884 90.21 -15.15 -21.97
CA GLN A 884 89.52 -15.58 -23.20
C GLN A 884 87.99 -15.61 -23.01
N SER A 885 87.30 -15.08 -24.02
CA SER A 885 85.86 -14.93 -24.20
C SER A 885 85.13 -16.24 -24.50
N GLY A 886 83.94 -16.45 -23.90
CA GLY A 886 82.97 -17.49 -24.26
C GLY A 886 81.56 -17.18 -23.70
N PRO A 887 80.47 -17.53 -24.39
CA PRO A 887 79.22 -16.75 -24.43
C PRO A 887 78.19 -17.06 -23.32
N SER A 888 77.23 -16.13 -23.19
CA SER A 888 76.20 -16.06 -22.15
C SER A 888 75.05 -17.06 -22.31
N PHE A 889 74.44 -17.35 -21.16
CA PHE A 889 73.37 -18.30 -20.83
C PHE A 889 72.04 -18.17 -21.61
N SER A 890 71.97 -17.32 -22.63
CA SER A 890 70.77 -17.04 -23.43
C SER A 890 70.61 -17.88 -24.71
N GLU A 891 71.54 -18.79 -25.01
CA GLU A 891 71.46 -19.70 -26.18
C GLU A 891 71.16 -21.18 -25.81
N GLY A 892 70.99 -21.52 -24.52
CA GLY A 892 70.75 -22.89 -24.05
C GLY A 892 69.29 -23.37 -24.00
N MET A 893 68.31 -22.52 -24.33
CA MET A 893 66.87 -22.87 -24.27
C MET A 893 66.14 -22.73 -25.61
N ARG A 894 66.80 -23.08 -26.72
CA ARG A 894 66.14 -23.22 -28.04
C ARG A 894 66.15 -24.62 -28.64
N ASP A 895 66.80 -25.60 -28.01
CA ASP A 895 66.98 -26.95 -28.58
C ASP A 895 66.46 -28.12 -27.70
N THR A 896 65.36 -27.92 -26.97
CA THR A 896 64.71 -29.02 -26.21
C THR A 896 63.24 -29.22 -26.59
N ASN A 897 62.92 -29.08 -27.88
CA ASN A 897 61.57 -29.35 -28.40
C ASN A 897 61.52 -30.33 -29.59
N ALA A 898 62.52 -31.20 -29.71
CA ALA A 898 62.52 -32.29 -30.69
C ALA A 898 63.08 -33.58 -30.06
N ASN A 899 62.23 -34.32 -29.34
CA ASN A 899 62.19 -35.80 -29.27
C ASN A 899 61.30 -36.29 -28.12
N ILE A 900 59.98 -36.28 -28.33
CA ILE A 900 59.07 -37.34 -27.83
C ILE A 900 58.04 -37.60 -28.94
N ARG A 901 58.31 -38.62 -29.75
CA ARG A 901 57.33 -39.58 -30.21
C ARG A 901 57.66 -40.90 -29.55
#